data_AF-A0A8C1XWW1-F1
#
_entry.id   AF-A0A8C1XWW1-F1
#
_cell.length_a   1.000
_cell.length_b   1.000
_cell.length_c   1.000
_cell.angle_alpha   90.00
_cell.angle_beta   90.00
_cell.angle_gamma   90.00
#
_symmetry.space_group_name_H-M   'P 1'
#
loop_
_entity.id
_entity.type
_entity.pdbx_description
1 polymer ?
#
loop_
_entity_poly.entity_id
_entity_poly.type
_entity_poly.pdbx_seq_one_letter_code
_entity_poly.pdbx_strand_id
1 'polypeptide(L)'
;MEFLKYLILIFIISDTRKAIKAQSCGVSPLSTRIVGGEDAAVGNWPWQVSLQYFGYHFCGGSLISQEWVLTAAHCVYFLSSDIGLNCIVYLGRQSQNISVSNPHEVSRGIRSIIPHPDYDPYQFTNDIALLRLSWPVNYTNYISPICLAAYDSVFHDGTTCWATGWGETGFVGAQPSSGALQEVKMNVVENKDCNCMFQDSLLFDITITPTMMCAGGQSGKGVCFGDSGGPLQCKQGSVWILAGVTNFGIPCGTGIVPDSYARVSKFQNWILENVNGSDIGFVTFSSDVEDKDSSYLCSEEDIALGLFYPFGNRDIEIPPQDNGSSPVVLEKPFVFFGHVFEQVYVNNNGHLTFDGPLSQPTPNYLQLQLDRDIIAPLWTNLDNTVSGTISYRQVTRGGLLQAASNNINQYFPNLNFTAALLFIATWDKVPYYNNLQSSSSFQVVLVSGGSLSFVMMNYGNISATDQQFQAGYGTVNSTNNFSIPVPDENELFNSSNVNVPGRWVFRVDGGPEEGIFYPYGDEDTKNHSEYFGSSPLIPLAQPFVYFGLIYNELYVHNQGYLTFNELINQLQPYYFPAYSSVDIIAPLWTDIAITHKGTITYRQVTDSHLLNRASKDINQFYHNLNFSATWVFIVTWDKVSFYGYRRTVSPFLYGAVSCTEICYKETVSPVLCINVDIPFVFQESTFQAVLVSGKNMSFTLMHYGHIAPTYAFKVK
;
A
#
# COMPACT_ATOMS: atom_id res chain seq x y z
N MET A 1 4.31 50.12 63.61
CA MET A 1 3.45 49.84 62.43
C MET A 1 3.96 50.48 61.13
N GLU A 2 4.93 51.40 61.16
CA GLU A 2 5.52 51.98 59.93
C GLU A 2 6.78 51.26 59.40
N PHE A 3 7.53 50.56 60.24
CA PHE A 3 8.72 49.81 59.81
C PHE A 3 8.39 48.60 58.92
N LEU A 4 7.21 48.00 59.09
CA LEU A 4 6.77 46.85 58.30
C LEU A 4 6.32 47.28 56.88
N LYS A 5 5.89 48.53 56.69
CA LYS A 5 5.50 49.07 55.38
C LYS A 5 6.71 49.33 54.48
N TYR A 6 7.85 49.74 55.06
CA TYR A 6 9.09 49.96 54.31
C TYR A 6 9.76 48.65 53.84
N LEU A 7 9.69 47.57 54.64
CA LEU A 7 10.20 46.26 54.22
C LEU A 7 9.37 45.64 53.08
N ILE A 8 8.05 45.80 53.10
CA ILE A 8 7.17 45.32 52.02
C ILE A 8 7.39 46.12 50.72
N LEU A 9 7.67 47.43 50.82
CA LEU A 9 7.99 48.26 49.65
C LEU A 9 9.35 47.91 49.03
N ILE A 10 10.36 47.56 49.84
CA ILE A 10 11.68 47.13 49.36
C ILE A 10 11.61 45.74 48.70
N PHE A 11 10.80 44.82 49.23
CA PHE A 11 10.54 43.53 48.58
C PHE A 11 9.73 43.68 47.28
N ILE A 12 8.73 44.57 47.22
CA ILE A 12 7.98 44.83 45.98
C ILE A 12 8.83 45.57 44.92
N ILE A 13 9.82 46.37 45.31
CA ILE A 13 10.73 47.05 44.38
C ILE A 13 11.92 46.16 43.96
N SER A 14 12.28 45.12 44.73
CA SER A 14 13.27 44.12 44.29
C SER A 14 12.66 43.06 43.37
N ASP A 15 11.36 42.78 43.47
CA ASP A 15 10.68 41.77 42.64
C ASP A 15 10.18 42.34 41.29
N THR A 16 10.15 43.67 41.15
CA THR A 16 9.76 44.35 39.90
C THR A 16 10.95 44.82 39.04
N ARG A 17 12.18 44.40 39.41
CA ARG A 17 13.39 44.54 38.57
C ARG A 17 13.97 43.20 38.11
N LYS A 18 13.14 42.16 37.92
CA LYS A 18 13.37 41.30 36.75
C LYS A 18 13.03 42.15 35.53
N ALA A 19 14.01 42.95 35.09
CA ALA A 19 13.96 43.54 33.77
C ALA A 19 13.56 42.41 32.81
N ILE A 20 12.46 42.62 32.08
CA ILE A 20 12.11 41.82 30.92
C ILE A 20 13.31 41.97 29.99
N LYS A 21 14.26 41.04 30.08
CA LYS A 21 15.34 40.91 29.11
C LYS A 21 14.59 40.57 27.83
N ALA A 22 14.52 41.54 26.91
CA ALA A 22 13.90 41.32 25.60
C ALA A 22 14.44 40.00 25.06
N GLN A 23 13.55 39.11 24.62
CA GLN A 23 13.90 37.78 24.11
C GLN A 23 15.02 37.94 23.06
N SER A 24 16.24 37.50 23.38
CA SER A 24 17.45 37.75 22.57
C SER A 24 17.69 36.71 21.47
N CYS A 25 16.78 35.74 21.34
CA CYS A 25 16.86 34.61 20.43
C CYS A 25 15.47 34.20 19.93
N GLY A 26 15.43 33.37 18.88
CA GLY A 26 14.21 32.72 18.41
C GLY A 26 13.19 33.67 17.76
N VAL A 27 13.62 34.87 17.39
CA VAL A 27 12.77 35.87 16.71
C VAL A 27 13.12 35.85 15.22
N SER A 28 12.11 35.64 14.38
CA SER A 28 12.22 35.80 12.93
C SER A 28 11.42 37.03 12.51
N PRO A 29 12.07 38.19 12.28
CA PRO A 29 11.37 39.46 12.03
C PRO A 29 10.58 39.51 10.71
N LEU A 30 10.91 38.63 9.76
CA LEU A 30 10.42 38.68 8.38
C LEU A 30 9.42 37.54 8.03
N SER A 31 9.15 36.62 8.96
CA SER A 31 8.30 35.45 8.71
C SER A 31 6.81 35.80 8.57
N THR A 32 6.23 35.47 7.41
CA THR A 32 4.77 35.50 7.13
C THR A 32 4.25 34.08 6.83
N ARG A 33 3.02 33.74 7.26
CA ARG A 33 2.40 32.38 7.17
C ARG A 33 2.33 31.84 5.72
N ILE A 34 3.02 30.74 5.38
CA ILE A 34 2.73 29.85 4.23
C ILE A 34 2.99 28.37 4.62
N VAL A 35 2.39 27.38 3.93
CA VAL A 35 2.34 25.94 4.29
C VAL A 35 2.46 25.04 3.04
N GLY A 36 3.46 24.15 3.03
CA GLY A 36 3.68 23.10 2.01
C GLY A 36 5.09 23.21 1.43
N GLY A 37 5.92 22.16 1.44
CA GLY A 37 7.36 22.25 1.17
C GLY A 37 7.70 23.04 -0.09
N GLU A 38 8.39 24.16 0.09
CA GLU A 38 8.63 25.19 -0.92
C GLU A 38 9.90 26.01 -0.59
N ASP A 39 10.31 26.86 -1.54
CA ASP A 39 11.40 27.81 -1.35
C ASP A 39 11.08 28.72 -0.14
N ALA A 40 11.95 28.69 0.88
CA ALA A 40 11.81 29.54 2.05
C ALA A 40 11.98 31.02 1.68
N ALA A 41 11.10 31.89 2.17
CA ALA A 41 11.27 33.32 1.91
C ALA A 41 12.53 33.89 2.59
N VAL A 42 13.16 34.86 1.93
CA VAL A 42 14.45 35.44 2.37
C VAL A 42 14.34 36.00 3.79
N GLY A 43 15.14 35.46 4.71
CA GLY A 43 15.19 35.89 6.10
C GLY A 43 14.13 35.27 7.01
N ASN A 44 13.32 34.31 6.54
CA ASN A 44 12.40 33.55 7.40
C ASN A 44 13.15 32.75 8.49
N TRP A 45 14.36 32.27 8.17
CA TRP A 45 15.17 31.40 9.04
C TRP A 45 16.56 31.99 9.29
N PRO A 46 16.66 33.10 10.05
CA PRO A 46 17.89 33.90 10.17
C PRO A 46 19.02 33.20 10.97
N TRP A 47 18.74 32.06 11.59
CA TRP A 47 19.74 31.23 12.28
C TRP A 47 20.28 30.11 11.41
N GLN A 48 19.73 29.87 10.21
CA GLN A 48 20.19 28.81 9.31
C GLN A 48 21.66 29.05 8.93
N VAL A 49 22.46 28.01 9.05
CA VAL A 49 23.88 28.03 8.68
C VAL A 49 24.15 27.03 7.57
N SER A 50 25.01 27.41 6.62
CA SER A 50 25.60 26.51 5.62
C SER A 50 27.06 26.26 5.97
N LEU A 51 27.42 25.00 6.23
CA LEU A 51 28.80 24.56 6.33
C LEU A 51 29.28 24.16 4.93
N GLN A 52 30.36 24.79 4.48
CA GLN A 52 30.94 24.49 3.18
C GLN A 52 32.37 24.00 3.32
N TYR A 53 32.69 22.91 2.62
CA TYR A 53 34.03 22.35 2.51
C TYR A 53 34.49 22.46 1.05
N PHE A 54 35.64 23.10 0.81
CA PHE A 54 36.11 23.44 -0.54
C PHE A 54 35.09 24.19 -1.42
N GLY A 55 34.25 25.03 -0.80
CA GLY A 55 33.22 25.81 -1.51
C GLY A 55 31.94 25.05 -1.85
N TYR A 56 31.83 23.79 -1.41
CA TYR A 56 30.63 22.96 -1.59
C TYR A 56 29.89 22.82 -0.26
N HIS A 57 28.58 23.04 -0.28
CA HIS A 57 27.70 22.76 0.86
C HIS A 57 27.65 21.26 1.13
N PHE A 58 27.82 20.88 2.39
CA PHE A 58 27.76 19.47 2.80
C PHE A 58 26.93 19.23 4.06
N CYS A 59 26.77 20.25 4.92
CA CYS A 59 25.95 20.19 6.12
C CYS A 59 25.35 21.56 6.45
N GLY A 60 24.26 21.54 7.20
CA GLY A 60 23.65 22.68 7.87
C GLY A 60 24.18 22.94 9.29
N GLY A 61 23.57 23.93 9.94
CA GLY A 61 23.81 24.28 11.33
C GLY A 61 22.83 25.35 11.81
N SER A 62 22.91 25.68 13.09
CA SER A 62 22.10 26.73 13.73
C SER A 62 22.97 27.73 14.47
N LEU A 63 22.79 29.02 14.21
CA LEU A 63 23.40 30.07 15.02
C LEU A 63 22.73 30.12 16.40
N ILE A 64 23.51 29.97 17.47
CA ILE A 64 23.00 29.96 18.86
C ILE A 64 23.47 31.18 19.67
N SER A 65 24.53 31.86 19.23
CA SER A 65 24.96 33.18 19.73
C SER A 65 25.80 33.89 18.66
N GLN A 66 26.41 35.03 18.96
CA GLN A 66 27.28 35.74 18.02
C GLN A 66 28.53 34.94 17.62
N GLU A 67 29.01 34.02 18.46
CA GLU A 67 30.26 33.29 18.24
C GLU A 67 30.09 31.78 18.08
N TRP A 68 28.88 31.26 18.25
CA TRP A 68 28.67 29.81 18.35
C TRP A 68 27.59 29.32 17.40
N VAL A 69 27.91 28.23 16.71
CA VAL A 69 27.00 27.45 15.86
C VAL A 69 26.89 26.04 16.43
N LEU A 70 25.66 25.52 16.45
CA LEU A 70 25.35 24.13 16.78
C LEU A 70 25.12 23.35 15.48
N THR A 71 25.69 22.16 15.37
CA THR A 71 25.55 21.26 14.21
C THR A 71 25.66 19.80 14.68
N ALA A 72 25.62 18.85 13.75
CA ALA A 72 25.81 17.43 14.04
C ALA A 72 27.30 17.09 14.21
N ALA A 73 27.61 16.10 15.05
CA ALA A 73 28.98 15.63 15.22
C ALA A 73 29.48 14.92 13.96
N HIS A 74 28.63 14.13 13.29
CA HIS A 74 29.00 13.40 12.07
C HIS A 74 29.48 14.32 10.94
N CYS A 75 28.97 15.56 10.88
CA CYS A 75 29.41 16.58 9.92
C CYS A 75 30.89 16.97 10.11
N VAL A 76 31.42 16.87 11.34
CA VAL A 76 32.73 17.41 11.70
C VAL A 76 33.66 16.41 12.37
N TYR A 77 33.18 15.18 12.60
CA TYR A 77 33.91 14.11 13.30
C TYR A 77 35.27 13.84 12.65
N PHE A 78 35.29 13.70 11.31
CA PHE A 78 36.53 13.49 10.54
C PHE A 78 37.33 14.78 10.26
N LEU A 79 36.78 15.95 10.56
CA LEU A 79 37.47 17.25 10.41
C LEU A 79 38.26 17.64 11.67
N SER A 80 38.22 16.81 12.71
CA SER A 80 38.84 17.06 14.01
C SER A 80 40.35 16.82 14.05
N SER A 81 40.90 16.08 13.08
CA SER A 81 42.34 15.82 12.94
C SER A 81 42.89 16.44 11.65
N ASP A 82 43.80 17.42 11.81
CA ASP A 82 44.40 18.32 10.81
C ASP A 82 43.49 19.43 10.24
N ILE A 83 43.14 20.35 11.16
CA ILE A 83 42.76 21.76 10.96
C ILE A 83 41.70 22.02 9.87
N GLY A 84 40.47 22.35 10.31
CA GLY A 84 39.35 22.82 9.48
C GLY A 84 39.56 24.13 8.71
N LEU A 85 40.75 24.37 8.13
CA LEU A 85 41.12 25.52 7.30
C LEU A 85 40.24 25.66 6.05
N ASN A 86 39.69 24.54 5.55
CA ASN A 86 38.88 24.52 4.34
C ASN A 86 37.37 24.48 4.62
N CYS A 87 36.96 24.57 5.89
CA CYS A 87 35.54 24.65 6.27
C CYS A 87 35.16 26.10 6.59
N ILE A 88 34.18 26.63 5.85
CA ILE A 88 33.68 28.00 6.01
C ILE A 88 32.20 27.92 6.41
N VAL A 89 31.85 28.73 7.42
CA VAL A 89 30.50 28.91 7.93
C VAL A 89 29.87 30.11 7.21
N TYR A 90 28.75 29.90 6.53
CA TYR A 90 27.97 30.96 5.90
C TYR A 90 26.64 31.17 6.62
N LEU A 91 26.31 32.44 6.89
CA LEU A 91 25.08 32.88 7.57
C LEU A 91 24.37 33.92 6.71
N GLY A 92 23.04 34.04 6.82
CA GLY A 92 22.25 34.98 6.00
C GLY A 92 22.24 34.64 4.50
N ARG A 93 22.62 33.41 4.14
CA ARG A 93 22.61 32.89 2.78
C ARG A 93 21.20 32.45 2.40
N GLN A 94 20.78 32.73 1.17
CA GLN A 94 19.51 32.27 0.61
C GLN A 94 19.72 31.16 -0.43
N SER A 95 20.70 31.31 -1.32
CA SER A 95 20.92 30.39 -2.43
C SER A 95 22.34 29.81 -2.46
N GLN A 96 22.45 28.51 -2.74
CA GLN A 96 23.70 27.83 -3.07
C GLN A 96 24.09 28.01 -4.54
N ASN A 97 23.19 28.51 -5.39
CA ASN A 97 23.50 28.78 -6.80
C ASN A 97 24.50 29.93 -6.90
N ILE A 98 25.69 29.64 -7.42
CA ILE A 98 26.79 30.62 -7.54
C ILE A 98 26.45 31.80 -8.47
N SER A 99 25.46 31.64 -9.34
CA SER A 99 24.97 32.70 -10.24
C SER A 99 23.99 33.66 -9.55
N VAL A 100 23.55 33.35 -8.32
CA VAL A 100 22.60 34.15 -7.54
C VAL A 100 23.36 34.91 -6.45
N SER A 101 23.13 36.22 -6.35
CA SER A 101 23.72 37.05 -5.29
C SER A 101 23.03 36.80 -3.94
N ASN A 102 23.82 36.64 -2.88
CA ASN A 102 23.35 36.60 -1.49
C ASN A 102 23.75 37.90 -0.77
N PRO A 103 22.95 38.98 -0.84
CA PRO A 103 23.35 40.31 -0.35
C PRO A 103 23.46 40.42 1.18
N HIS A 104 22.87 39.48 1.92
CA HIS A 104 22.87 39.45 3.40
C HIS A 104 23.86 38.43 3.96
N GLU A 105 24.64 37.78 3.11
CA GLU A 105 25.56 36.73 3.51
C GLU A 105 26.74 37.27 4.30
N VAL A 106 27.11 36.52 5.34
CA VAL A 106 28.32 36.70 6.11
C VAL A 106 29.04 35.37 6.24
N SER A 107 30.33 35.33 5.92
CA SER A 107 31.17 34.15 6.09
C SER A 107 32.10 34.26 7.30
N ARG A 108 32.37 33.12 7.94
CA ARG A 108 33.29 32.99 9.08
C ARG A 108 34.08 31.69 8.98
N GLY A 109 35.38 31.76 9.26
CA GLY A 109 36.17 30.56 9.54
C GLY A 109 35.85 29.98 10.92
N ILE A 110 36.34 28.78 11.21
CA ILE A 110 36.11 28.09 12.48
C ILE A 110 37.36 28.20 13.36
N ARG A 111 37.19 28.63 14.62
CA ARG A 111 38.25 28.71 15.64
C ARG A 111 38.45 27.40 16.39
N SER A 112 37.35 26.72 16.73
CA SER A 112 37.39 25.44 17.43
C SER A 112 36.16 24.61 17.08
N ILE A 113 36.37 23.30 16.96
CA ILE A 113 35.34 22.30 16.73
C ILE A 113 35.28 21.42 17.98
N ILE A 114 34.10 21.27 18.56
CA ILE A 114 33.89 20.52 19.80
C ILE A 114 32.74 19.54 19.55
N PRO A 115 33.01 18.33 19.02
CA PRO A 115 32.01 17.27 18.98
C PRO A 115 31.74 16.77 20.40
N HIS A 116 30.54 16.25 20.64
CA HIS A 116 30.22 15.62 21.92
C HIS A 116 31.19 14.45 22.19
N PRO A 117 31.79 14.34 23.39
CA PRO A 117 32.81 13.33 23.67
C PRO A 117 32.29 11.89 23.55
N ASP A 118 31.01 11.68 23.85
CA ASP A 118 30.34 10.38 23.76
C ASP A 118 29.62 10.14 22.42
N TYR A 119 29.97 10.88 21.36
CA TYR A 119 29.41 10.64 20.03
C TYR A 119 29.81 9.24 19.52
N ASP A 120 28.81 8.42 19.19
CA ASP A 120 29.00 7.10 18.59
C ASP A 120 28.67 7.15 17.09
N PRO A 121 29.66 7.01 16.19
CA PRO A 121 29.44 7.02 14.74
C PRO A 121 28.73 5.78 14.20
N TYR A 122 28.58 4.70 14.99
CA TYR A 122 27.86 3.50 14.57
C TYR A 122 26.38 3.58 14.91
N GLN A 123 26.05 4.03 16.13
CA GLN A 123 24.66 4.17 16.59
C GLN A 123 24.10 5.58 16.38
N PHE A 124 24.92 6.52 15.88
CA PHE A 124 24.58 7.93 15.72
C PHE A 124 24.07 8.59 17.02
N THR A 125 24.48 8.06 18.18
CA THR A 125 24.09 8.61 19.48
C THR A 125 24.97 9.80 19.84
N ASN A 126 24.39 10.77 20.53
CA ASN A 126 25.07 12.02 20.91
C ASN A 126 25.64 12.79 19.71
N ASP A 127 24.94 12.75 18.58
CA ASP A 127 25.34 13.40 17.32
C ASP A 127 25.15 14.92 17.36
N ILE A 128 25.99 15.61 18.13
CA ILE A 128 25.95 17.05 18.31
C ILE A 128 27.35 17.62 18.45
N ALA A 129 27.59 18.79 17.86
CA ALA A 129 28.85 19.51 17.91
C ALA A 129 28.66 21.02 18.00
N LEU A 130 29.61 21.67 18.67
CA LEU A 130 29.73 23.12 18.74
C LEU A 130 30.87 23.60 17.85
N LEU A 131 30.59 24.61 17.04
CA LEU A 131 31.58 25.33 16.26
C LEU A 131 31.72 26.74 16.83
N ARG A 132 32.92 27.08 17.28
CA ARG A 132 33.25 28.46 17.63
C ARG A 132 33.72 29.19 16.38
N LEU A 133 33.05 30.28 16.04
CA LEU A 133 33.43 31.12 14.91
C LEU A 133 34.77 31.82 15.19
N SER A 134 35.54 32.05 14.13
CA SER A 134 36.79 32.83 14.17
C SER A 134 36.57 34.26 14.66
N TRP A 135 35.41 34.84 14.35
CA TRP A 135 34.98 36.18 14.76
C TRP A 135 33.47 36.23 14.97
N PRO A 136 32.97 37.05 15.91
CA PRO A 136 31.54 37.21 16.14
C PRO A 136 30.80 37.75 14.89
N VAL A 137 29.52 37.40 14.79
CA VAL A 137 28.60 37.98 13.81
C VAL A 137 27.76 39.10 14.44
N ASN A 138 27.40 40.08 13.62
CA ASN A 138 26.44 41.11 14.01
C ASN A 138 25.03 40.61 13.69
N TYR A 139 24.11 40.81 14.63
CA TYR A 139 22.71 40.46 14.39
C TYR A 139 22.07 41.44 13.42
N THR A 140 21.26 40.90 12.51
CA THR A 140 20.47 41.61 11.51
C THR A 140 19.11 40.92 11.37
N ASN A 141 18.24 41.42 10.50
CA ASN A 141 16.98 40.73 10.19
C ASN A 141 17.18 39.37 9.49
N TYR A 142 18.39 39.08 8.99
CA TYR A 142 18.74 37.86 8.25
C TYR A 142 19.74 36.97 9.01
N ILE A 143 20.28 37.47 10.13
CA ILE A 143 21.27 36.77 10.97
C ILE A 143 20.90 37.02 12.42
N SER A 144 20.33 36.03 13.10
CA SER A 144 19.98 36.12 14.51
C SER A 144 19.91 34.73 15.13
N PRO A 145 20.17 34.57 16.43
CA PRO A 145 20.27 33.25 17.03
C PRO A 145 18.89 32.63 17.26
N ILE A 146 18.80 31.30 17.18
CA ILE A 146 17.63 30.55 17.64
C ILE A 146 17.71 30.32 19.15
N CYS A 147 16.57 30.22 19.84
CA CYS A 147 16.57 29.77 21.23
C CYS A 147 16.75 28.24 21.29
N LEU A 148 17.41 27.74 22.33
CA LEU A 148 17.58 26.30 22.54
C LEU A 148 16.48 25.75 23.45
N ALA A 149 16.05 24.51 23.21
CA ALA A 149 15.16 23.82 24.11
C ALA A 149 15.85 23.61 25.48
N ALA A 150 15.21 24.09 26.56
CA ALA A 150 15.68 23.83 27.92
C ALA A 150 15.53 22.34 28.29
N TYR A 151 16.25 21.87 29.31
CA TYR A 151 16.33 20.47 29.75
C TYR A 151 14.96 19.82 29.99
N ASP A 152 14.05 20.57 30.60
CA ASP A 152 12.68 20.12 30.91
C ASP A 152 11.70 20.31 29.74
N SER A 153 12.18 20.64 28.53
CA SER A 153 11.31 20.80 27.37
C SER A 153 10.76 19.46 26.90
N VAL A 154 9.45 19.44 26.64
CA VAL A 154 8.72 18.24 26.21
C VAL A 154 8.02 18.53 24.88
N PHE A 155 8.29 17.70 23.89
CA PHE A 155 7.68 17.76 22.55
C PHE A 155 6.92 16.45 22.34
N HIS A 156 5.60 16.47 22.51
CA HIS A 156 4.77 15.27 22.32
C HIS A 156 4.44 15.04 20.85
N ASP A 157 3.96 13.84 20.54
CA ASP A 157 3.45 13.45 19.23
C ASP A 157 2.52 14.51 18.62
N GLY A 158 2.67 14.75 17.31
CA GLY A 158 1.89 15.75 16.59
C GLY A 158 2.37 17.20 16.74
N THR A 159 3.36 17.49 17.60
CA THR A 159 3.93 18.85 17.73
C THR A 159 4.46 19.32 16.37
N THR A 160 3.90 20.41 15.85
CA THR A 160 4.32 20.97 14.56
C THR A 160 5.67 21.68 14.68
N CYS A 161 6.63 21.23 13.89
CA CYS A 161 7.96 21.81 13.75
C CYS A 161 8.33 21.99 12.28
N TRP A 162 9.46 22.62 12.02
CA TRP A 162 9.97 22.92 10.69
C TRP A 162 11.43 22.48 10.58
N ALA A 163 11.76 21.79 9.49
CA ALA A 163 13.13 21.54 9.09
C ALA A 163 13.49 22.45 7.90
N THR A 164 14.73 22.95 7.87
CA THR A 164 15.21 23.87 6.85
C THR A 164 16.62 23.55 6.39
N GLY A 165 16.87 23.67 5.09
CA GLY A 165 18.17 23.35 4.53
C GLY A 165 18.25 23.44 3.01
N TRP A 166 19.40 23.04 2.47
CA TRP A 166 19.71 23.04 1.04
C TRP A 166 19.97 21.63 0.51
N GLY A 167 19.50 20.60 1.22
CA GLY A 167 19.65 19.22 0.80
C GLY A 167 18.96 18.93 -0.53
N GLU A 168 19.30 17.78 -1.12
CA GLU A 168 18.72 17.35 -2.39
C GLU A 168 17.19 17.23 -2.29
N THR A 169 16.47 17.69 -3.32
CA THR A 169 15.00 17.72 -3.31
C THR A 169 14.37 16.50 -4.01
N GLY A 170 15.15 15.44 -4.30
CA GLY A 170 14.67 14.25 -5.02
C GLY A 170 15.60 13.03 -4.89
N PHE A 171 15.16 11.88 -5.40
CA PHE A 171 15.99 10.67 -5.47
C PHE A 171 17.21 10.89 -6.39
N VAL A 172 18.34 10.32 -5.99
CA VAL A 172 19.66 10.39 -6.64
C VAL A 172 19.54 10.43 -8.18
N GLY A 173 19.95 11.55 -8.79
CA GLY A 173 19.97 11.75 -10.24
C GLY A 173 18.93 12.71 -10.82
N ALA A 174 18.01 13.26 -10.02
CA ALA A 174 17.17 14.40 -10.44
C ALA A 174 18.01 15.70 -10.52
N GLN A 175 17.68 16.59 -11.46
CA GLN A 175 18.40 17.85 -11.71
C GLN A 175 18.66 18.67 -10.43
N PRO A 176 19.77 19.43 -10.36
CA PRO A 176 20.11 20.23 -9.19
C PRO A 176 18.96 21.18 -8.83
N SER A 177 18.64 21.24 -7.54
CA SER A 177 17.65 22.16 -6.97
C SER A 177 17.90 23.60 -7.45
N SER A 178 16.89 24.46 -7.35
CA SER A 178 16.98 25.91 -7.59
C SER A 178 18.11 26.61 -6.80
N GLY A 179 18.76 25.89 -5.89
CA GLY A 179 19.79 26.35 -4.96
C GLY A 179 19.20 27.11 -3.79
N ALA A 180 17.91 27.46 -3.80
CA ALA A 180 17.26 28.22 -2.74
C ALA A 180 17.10 27.39 -1.46
N LEU A 181 17.13 28.07 -0.31
CA LEU A 181 16.84 27.49 1.00
C LEU A 181 15.42 26.92 0.99
N GLN A 182 15.27 25.67 1.39
CA GLN A 182 13.98 24.99 1.48
C GLN A 182 13.47 24.99 2.91
N GLU A 183 12.14 24.97 3.07
CA GLU A 183 11.48 24.74 4.34
C GLU A 183 10.42 23.66 4.23
N VAL A 184 10.36 22.76 5.23
CA VAL A 184 9.35 21.72 5.29
C VAL A 184 8.73 21.64 6.68
N LYS A 185 7.40 21.65 6.70
CA LYS A 185 6.62 21.44 7.92
C LYS A 185 6.51 19.94 8.20
N MET A 186 6.82 19.54 9.43
CA MET A 186 6.74 18.17 9.93
C MET A 186 6.17 18.13 11.35
N ASN A 187 5.71 16.95 11.75
CA ASN A 187 5.23 16.71 13.10
C ASN A 187 6.24 15.84 13.85
N VAL A 188 6.45 16.14 15.13
CA VAL A 188 7.21 15.29 16.04
C VAL A 188 6.50 13.95 16.18
N VAL A 189 7.29 12.88 16.21
CA VAL A 189 6.87 11.51 16.49
C VAL A 189 7.53 11.09 17.81
N GLU A 190 6.77 10.46 18.69
CA GLU A 190 7.29 10.02 19.99
C GLU A 190 8.43 9.00 19.82
N ASN A 191 9.36 8.99 20.78
CA ASN A 191 10.58 8.20 20.65
C ASN A 191 10.31 6.70 20.60
N LYS A 192 9.30 6.20 21.33
CA LYS A 192 8.96 4.78 21.30
C LYS A 192 8.41 4.40 19.93
N ASP A 193 7.44 5.14 19.41
CA ASP A 193 6.81 4.95 18.10
C ASP A 193 7.87 4.95 17.01
N CYS A 194 8.74 5.97 17.03
CA CYS A 194 9.87 6.08 16.14
C CYS A 194 10.85 4.89 16.27
N ASN A 195 11.16 4.46 17.50
CA ASN A 195 12.02 3.30 17.73
C ASN A 195 11.41 2.02 17.13
N CYS A 196 10.10 1.82 17.26
CA CYS A 196 9.42 0.68 16.66
C CYS A 196 9.52 0.74 15.12
N MET A 197 9.32 1.91 14.52
CA MET A 197 9.46 2.12 13.06
C MET A 197 10.87 1.84 12.55
N PHE A 198 11.91 2.26 13.28
CA PHE A 198 13.30 1.98 12.91
C PHE A 198 13.68 0.51 13.12
N GLN A 199 13.19 -0.15 14.19
CA GLN A 199 13.42 -1.57 14.43
C GLN A 199 12.76 -2.49 13.39
N ASP A 200 11.69 -2.03 12.75
CA ASP A 200 10.97 -2.77 11.70
C ASP A 200 11.52 -2.47 10.28
N SER A 201 12.49 -1.55 10.14
CA SER A 201 13.14 -1.21 8.88
C SER A 201 14.38 -2.08 8.63
N LEU A 202 14.44 -2.77 7.48
CA LEU A 202 15.59 -3.59 7.06
C LEU A 202 16.87 -2.77 6.73
N LEU A 203 16.80 -1.44 6.80
CA LEU A 203 17.86 -0.54 6.34
C LEU A 203 18.77 0.00 7.46
N PHE A 204 18.36 -0.04 8.73
CA PHE A 204 19.11 0.53 9.84
C PHE A 204 19.03 -0.35 11.12
N ASP A 205 20.18 -0.82 11.61
CA ASP A 205 20.31 -1.46 12.94
C ASP A 205 20.66 -0.41 14.00
N ILE A 206 19.75 0.56 14.18
CA ILE A 206 19.92 1.69 15.11
C ILE A 206 18.76 1.69 16.12
N THR A 207 19.09 1.83 17.40
CA THR A 207 18.08 2.02 18.46
C THR A 207 17.91 3.51 18.77
N ILE A 208 16.67 4.01 18.75
CA ILE A 208 16.37 5.39 19.11
C ILE A 208 16.53 5.56 20.63
N THR A 209 17.45 6.43 21.02
CA THR A 209 17.80 6.67 22.43
C THR A 209 17.13 7.94 22.97
N PRO A 210 17.11 8.16 24.30
CA PRO A 210 16.58 9.40 24.89
C PRO A 210 17.29 10.69 24.43
N THR A 211 18.51 10.59 23.90
CA THR A 211 19.26 11.74 23.34
C THR A 211 18.89 12.04 21.89
N MET A 212 17.96 11.28 21.31
CA MET A 212 17.37 11.48 19.99
C MET A 212 15.91 11.91 20.09
N MET A 213 15.39 12.47 19.00
CA MET A 213 13.97 12.72 18.76
C MET A 213 13.64 12.52 17.28
N CYS A 214 12.37 12.28 16.96
CA CYS A 214 11.95 12.04 15.58
C CYS A 214 10.90 13.02 15.12
N ALA A 215 10.88 13.30 13.82
CA ALA A 215 9.84 14.08 13.18
C ALA A 215 9.70 13.69 11.70
N GLY A 216 8.47 13.75 11.15
CA GLY A 216 8.21 13.43 9.75
C GLY A 216 7.40 12.14 9.55
N GLY A 217 7.80 11.29 8.61
CA GLY A 217 7.08 10.06 8.25
C GLY A 217 6.01 10.23 7.15
N GLN A 218 5.87 11.43 6.58
CA GLN A 218 4.94 11.70 5.47
C GLN A 218 5.66 11.53 4.14
N SER A 219 5.07 10.77 3.20
CA SER A 219 5.65 10.63 1.86
C SER A 219 5.77 11.98 1.15
N GLY A 220 6.91 12.22 0.52
CA GLY A 220 7.25 13.47 -0.17
C GLY A 220 7.73 14.61 0.74
N LYS A 221 7.96 14.36 2.03
CA LYS A 221 8.47 15.36 2.99
C LYS A 221 9.51 14.75 3.92
N GLY A 222 10.68 15.36 3.99
CA GLY A 222 11.73 14.95 4.92
C GLY A 222 13.03 15.68 4.61
N VAL A 223 14.05 15.38 5.42
CA VAL A 223 15.42 15.82 5.14
C VAL A 223 16.10 14.89 4.13
N CYS A 224 17.11 15.39 3.43
CA CYS A 224 17.87 14.63 2.45
C CYS A 224 19.37 14.98 2.54
N PHE A 225 20.17 14.44 1.63
CA PHE A 225 21.61 14.67 1.60
C PHE A 225 21.93 16.17 1.54
N GLY A 226 22.68 16.67 2.52
CA GLY A 226 23.03 18.10 2.67
C GLY A 226 22.32 18.81 3.83
N ASP A 227 21.19 18.29 4.31
CA ASP A 227 20.46 18.89 5.45
C ASP A 227 21.04 18.52 6.82
N SER A 228 21.91 17.51 6.87
CA SER A 228 22.64 17.06 8.05
C SER A 228 23.17 18.20 8.92
N GLY A 229 22.94 18.15 10.23
CA GLY A 229 23.30 19.23 11.17
C GLY A 229 22.39 20.47 11.14
N GLY A 230 21.45 20.56 10.20
CA GLY A 230 20.44 21.62 10.13
C GLY A 230 19.39 21.57 11.25
N PRO A 231 18.63 22.64 11.46
CA PRO A 231 17.68 22.75 12.57
C PRO A 231 16.37 21.98 12.35
N LEU A 232 15.87 21.37 13.42
CA LEU A 232 14.45 21.11 13.62
C LEU A 232 13.92 22.11 14.66
N GLN A 233 13.11 23.06 14.20
CA GLN A 233 12.63 24.17 15.03
C GLN A 233 11.11 24.17 15.21
N CYS A 234 10.69 24.35 16.46
CA CYS A 234 9.28 24.39 16.84
C CYS A 234 8.95 25.78 17.39
N LYS A 235 7.71 26.24 17.19
CA LYS A 235 7.28 27.57 17.62
C LYS A 235 6.38 27.48 18.85
N GLN A 236 6.69 28.23 19.90
CA GLN A 236 5.80 28.41 21.05
C GLN A 236 5.55 29.91 21.27
N GLY A 237 4.29 30.31 21.12
CA GLY A 237 3.93 31.73 21.07
C GLY A 237 4.66 32.46 19.94
N SER A 238 5.46 33.47 20.28
CA SER A 238 6.26 34.25 19.32
C SER A 238 7.70 33.75 19.17
N VAL A 239 8.10 32.70 19.88
CA VAL A 239 9.51 32.27 19.99
C VAL A 239 9.72 30.96 19.24
N TRP A 240 10.76 30.92 18.41
CA TRP A 240 11.27 29.71 17.77
C TRP A 240 12.34 29.06 18.63
N ILE A 241 12.18 27.76 18.85
CA ILE A 241 12.99 26.96 19.75
C ILE A 241 13.57 25.79 18.95
N LEU A 242 14.88 25.61 19.02
CA LEU A 242 15.60 24.49 18.42
C LEU A 242 15.33 23.24 19.25
N ALA A 243 14.49 22.36 18.73
CA ALA A 243 14.15 21.10 19.37
C ALA A 243 15.18 20.01 19.05
N GLY A 244 15.61 19.96 17.79
CA GLY A 244 16.51 18.94 17.28
C GLY A 244 17.57 19.46 16.32
N VAL A 245 18.64 18.68 16.16
CA VAL A 245 19.69 18.86 15.14
C VAL A 245 19.65 17.64 14.22
N THR A 246 19.56 17.85 12.90
CA THR A 246 19.38 16.78 11.90
C THR A 246 20.50 15.75 11.98
N ASN A 247 20.15 14.49 12.20
CA ASN A 247 21.09 13.40 12.47
C ASN A 247 21.10 12.36 11.33
N PHE A 248 20.08 11.49 11.26
CA PHE A 248 19.97 10.45 10.23
C PHE A 248 18.52 10.19 9.83
N GLY A 249 18.30 9.49 8.72
CA GLY A 249 16.97 9.09 8.23
C GLY A 249 17.09 8.31 6.92
N ILE A 250 15.99 7.75 6.42
CA ILE A 250 15.95 7.30 5.02
C ILE A 250 15.86 8.57 4.17
N PRO A 251 16.90 8.91 3.40
CA PRO A 251 17.01 10.24 2.80
C PRO A 251 15.87 10.51 1.83
N CYS A 252 15.49 11.79 1.75
CA CYS A 252 14.64 12.36 0.71
C CYS A 252 13.15 12.01 0.82
N GLY A 253 12.64 11.93 2.06
CA GLY A 253 11.21 12.00 2.33
C GLY A 253 10.40 10.81 1.80
N THR A 254 10.95 9.60 1.87
CA THR A 254 10.28 8.37 1.38
C THR A 254 8.94 8.09 2.06
N GLY A 255 8.76 8.57 3.29
CA GLY A 255 7.58 8.31 4.11
C GLY A 255 7.57 6.92 4.76
N ILE A 256 8.69 6.18 4.69
CA ILE A 256 8.82 4.84 5.27
C ILE A 256 9.10 4.92 6.79
N VAL A 257 10.00 5.81 7.20
CA VAL A 257 10.29 6.12 8.61
C VAL A 257 10.43 7.64 8.80
N PRO A 258 10.17 8.17 10.00
CA PRO A 258 10.49 9.55 10.34
C PRO A 258 12.00 9.83 10.28
N ASP A 259 12.37 11.11 10.19
CA ASP A 259 13.75 11.54 10.31
C ASP A 259 14.15 11.64 11.79
N SER A 260 15.40 11.29 12.11
CA SER A 260 15.98 11.35 13.45
C SER A 260 16.84 12.59 13.63
N TYR A 261 16.75 13.17 14.84
CA TYR A 261 17.43 14.38 15.25
C TYR A 261 18.08 14.20 16.62
N ALA A 262 19.25 14.79 16.87
CA ALA A 262 19.78 14.90 18.22
C ALA A 262 18.91 15.85 19.06
N ARG A 263 18.36 15.37 20.18
CA ARG A 263 17.41 16.08 21.04
C ARG A 263 18.12 17.14 21.88
N VAL A 264 18.05 18.40 21.46
CA VAL A 264 18.82 19.52 22.02
C VAL A 264 18.64 19.68 23.53
N SER A 265 17.43 19.46 24.06
CA SER A 265 17.17 19.57 25.51
C SER A 265 18.04 18.66 26.36
N LYS A 266 18.45 17.50 25.85
CA LYS A 266 19.32 16.56 26.57
C LYS A 266 20.79 16.98 26.60
N PHE A 267 21.18 17.96 25.80
CA PHE A 267 22.55 18.46 25.73
C PHE A 267 22.74 19.82 26.39
N GLN A 268 21.72 20.39 27.07
CA GLN A 268 21.81 21.71 27.69
C GLN A 268 23.06 21.89 28.57
N ASN A 269 23.34 20.94 29.48
CA ASN A 269 24.47 21.06 30.39
C ASN A 269 25.80 21.05 29.65
N TRP A 270 25.98 20.11 28.72
CA TRP A 270 27.17 20.03 27.88
C TRP A 270 27.38 21.31 27.05
N ILE A 271 26.30 21.88 26.49
CA ILE A 271 26.38 23.15 25.76
C ILE A 271 26.86 24.26 26.69
N LEU A 272 26.24 24.42 27.86
CA LEU A 272 26.59 25.47 28.83
C LEU A 272 28.04 25.37 29.32
N GLU A 273 28.54 24.15 29.55
CA GLU A 273 29.92 23.90 29.98
C GLU A 273 30.95 24.34 28.92
N ASN A 274 30.63 24.14 27.63
CA ASN A 274 31.55 24.44 26.52
C ASN A 274 31.46 25.89 26.01
N VAL A 275 30.31 26.54 26.12
CA VAL A 275 30.08 27.92 25.65
C VAL A 275 30.22 28.98 26.76
N ASN A 276 30.72 28.58 27.93
CA ASN A 276 30.76 29.37 29.17
C ASN A 276 31.08 30.86 28.94
N GLY A 277 30.17 31.73 29.41
CA GLY A 277 30.24 33.19 29.24
C GLY A 277 29.46 33.76 28.04
N SER A 278 28.88 32.92 27.18
CA SER A 278 28.06 33.35 26.03
C SER A 278 26.58 33.50 26.43
N ASP A 279 25.88 34.51 25.90
CA ASP A 279 24.45 34.71 26.13
C ASP A 279 23.62 33.75 25.25
N ILE A 280 23.46 32.51 25.71
CA ILE A 280 22.65 31.47 25.07
C ILE A 280 21.27 31.45 25.72
N GLY A 281 20.22 31.60 24.91
CA GLY A 281 18.85 31.58 25.40
C GLY A 281 18.27 30.16 25.40
N PHE A 282 18.09 29.58 26.58
CA PHE A 282 17.30 28.36 26.77
C PHE A 282 15.85 28.72 27.10
N VAL A 283 14.90 28.07 26.43
CA VAL A 283 13.46 28.28 26.63
C VAL A 283 12.80 26.91 26.82
N THR A 284 12.00 26.78 27.87
CA THR A 284 11.20 25.57 28.11
C THR A 284 10.06 25.53 27.11
N PHE A 285 10.02 24.50 26.28
CA PHE A 285 8.85 24.18 25.46
C PHE A 285 7.93 23.25 26.25
N SER A 286 6.65 23.60 26.32
CA SER A 286 5.59 22.76 26.90
C SER A 286 4.63 22.35 25.80
N SER A 287 4.31 21.07 25.73
CA SER A 287 3.30 20.57 24.80
C SER A 287 1.91 20.67 25.42
N ASP A 288 0.96 21.22 24.64
CA ASP A 288 -0.47 21.24 25.00
C ASP A 288 -1.20 19.94 24.58
N VAL A 289 -0.49 19.01 23.95
CA VAL A 289 -0.99 17.70 23.49
C VAL A 289 -0.82 16.66 24.61
N GLU A 290 -1.79 15.77 24.81
CA GLU A 290 -1.72 14.71 25.83
C GLU A 290 -0.51 13.78 25.64
N ASP A 291 0.12 13.40 26.75
CA ASP A 291 1.18 12.39 26.82
C ASP A 291 0.61 11.00 26.57
N LYS A 292 0.75 10.52 25.32
CA LYS A 292 0.37 9.14 24.94
C LYS A 292 1.44 8.10 25.32
N ASP A 293 2.64 8.52 25.74
CA ASP A 293 3.82 7.66 25.91
C ASP A 293 3.73 6.81 27.20
N SER A 294 2.97 7.25 28.20
CA SER A 294 2.77 6.51 29.46
C SER A 294 1.97 5.20 29.32
N SER A 295 1.23 5.02 28.21
CA SER A 295 0.48 3.79 27.89
C SER A 295 0.98 3.06 26.63
N TYR A 296 2.02 3.57 25.97
CA TYR A 296 2.49 3.06 24.68
C TYR A 296 3.45 1.86 24.85
N LEU A 297 2.96 0.67 24.53
CA LEU A 297 3.71 -0.55 24.22
C LEU A 297 3.69 -0.66 22.70
N CYS A 298 4.82 -0.62 21.97
CA CYS A 298 4.92 -0.64 20.49
C CYS A 298 3.60 -1.07 19.83
N SER A 299 2.69 -0.10 19.66
CA SER A 299 1.35 -0.33 19.14
C SER A 299 1.40 0.12 17.71
N GLU A 300 1.22 -0.83 16.81
CA GLU A 300 1.50 -0.74 15.38
C GLU A 300 0.51 0.20 14.63
N GLU A 301 0.39 1.47 15.04
CA GLU A 301 -0.66 2.38 14.56
C GLU A 301 -0.21 3.37 13.45
N ASP A 302 1.05 3.39 13.03
CA ASP A 302 1.51 4.16 11.85
C ASP A 302 2.14 3.28 10.76
N ILE A 303 1.39 2.26 10.31
CA ILE A 303 1.75 1.48 9.12
C ILE A 303 1.29 2.25 7.88
N ALA A 304 2.16 3.09 7.32
CA ALA A 304 2.07 3.46 5.92
C ALA A 304 2.34 2.18 5.10
N LEU A 305 1.26 1.49 4.75
CA LEU A 305 1.29 0.19 4.05
C LEU A 305 2.00 0.32 2.70
N GLY A 306 3.24 -0.18 2.64
CA GLY A 306 3.78 -0.71 1.41
C GLY A 306 2.90 -1.85 0.87
N LEU A 307 3.14 -2.26 -0.37
CA LEU A 307 2.37 -3.33 -1.01
C LEU A 307 2.38 -4.64 -0.20
N PHE A 308 3.49 -4.94 0.48
CA PHE A 308 3.64 -6.08 1.39
C PHE A 308 3.39 -5.69 2.85
N TYR A 309 2.71 -6.58 3.58
CA TYR A 309 2.73 -6.54 5.03
C TYR A 309 4.15 -6.86 5.52
N PRO A 310 4.63 -6.25 6.62
CA PRO A 310 5.99 -6.46 7.12
C PRO A 310 6.33 -7.94 7.33
N PHE A 311 7.50 -8.37 6.82
CA PHE A 311 8.03 -9.74 6.88
C PHE A 311 9.55 -9.69 7.13
N GLY A 312 10.17 -10.79 7.59
CA GLY A 312 11.61 -10.85 7.91
C GLY A 312 11.91 -11.33 9.34
N ASN A 313 12.75 -10.60 10.10
CA ASN A 313 13.36 -11.02 11.38
C ASN A 313 12.43 -11.58 12.49
N ARG A 314 11.10 -11.41 12.37
CA ARG A 314 10.09 -11.93 13.32
C ARG A 314 9.25 -13.07 12.76
N ASP A 315 9.51 -13.50 11.53
CA ASP A 315 8.80 -14.60 10.89
C ASP A 315 9.45 -15.94 11.22
N ILE A 316 8.66 -16.99 11.08
CA ILE A 316 9.16 -18.36 11.11
C ILE A 316 9.56 -18.72 9.68
N GLU A 317 10.85 -18.94 9.46
CA GLU A 317 11.37 -19.39 8.17
C GLU A 317 10.97 -20.85 7.89
N ILE A 318 10.50 -21.09 6.68
CA ILE A 318 10.20 -22.41 6.15
C ILE A 318 11.52 -23.05 5.70
N PRO A 319 11.81 -24.31 6.09
CA PRO A 319 13.04 -24.99 5.74
C PRO A 319 13.29 -24.99 4.21
N PRO A 320 14.53 -24.69 3.77
CA PRO A 320 14.95 -24.88 2.39
C PRO A 320 14.82 -26.34 1.98
N GLN A 321 13.87 -26.62 1.09
CA GLN A 321 13.59 -27.97 0.61
C GLN A 321 12.87 -27.90 -0.74
N ASP A 322 13.45 -28.50 -1.76
CA ASP A 322 12.80 -28.63 -3.06
C ASP A 322 11.47 -29.40 -2.91
N ASN A 323 10.36 -28.83 -3.39
CA ASN A 323 9.00 -29.34 -3.24
C ASN A 323 8.54 -29.56 -1.78
N GLY A 324 9.18 -28.89 -0.81
CA GLY A 324 8.82 -28.95 0.60
C GLY A 324 7.47 -28.32 0.91
N SER A 325 6.82 -28.83 1.96
CA SER A 325 5.57 -28.26 2.48
C SER A 325 5.54 -28.39 4.00
N SER A 326 5.37 -27.26 4.68
CA SER A 326 5.39 -27.22 6.15
C SER A 326 3.98 -27.02 6.71
N PRO A 327 3.52 -27.90 7.62
CA PRO A 327 2.25 -27.72 8.30
C PRO A 327 2.34 -26.59 9.32
N VAL A 328 1.33 -25.73 9.37
CA VAL A 328 1.18 -24.65 10.33
C VAL A 328 -0.21 -24.70 10.95
N VAL A 329 -0.27 -24.86 12.27
CA VAL A 329 -1.52 -24.77 13.03
C VAL A 329 -1.90 -23.29 13.18
N LEU A 330 -3.11 -22.95 12.75
CA LEU A 330 -3.61 -21.58 12.83
C LEU A 330 -4.03 -21.24 14.26
N GLU A 331 -3.67 -20.05 14.75
CA GLU A 331 -4.06 -19.59 16.09
C GLU A 331 -5.58 -19.35 16.22
N LYS A 332 -6.26 -19.13 15.09
CA LYS A 332 -7.72 -19.07 14.98
C LYS A 332 -8.17 -19.75 13.69
N PRO A 333 -9.40 -20.28 13.63
CA PRO A 333 -9.91 -20.91 12.42
C PRO A 333 -10.00 -19.91 11.25
N PHE A 334 -9.73 -20.42 10.05
CA PHE A 334 -9.92 -19.71 8.79
C PHE A 334 -11.05 -20.39 8.01
N VAL A 335 -12.09 -19.63 7.67
CA VAL A 335 -13.18 -20.13 6.82
C VAL A 335 -12.77 -19.96 5.35
N PHE A 336 -12.85 -21.02 4.55
CA PHE A 336 -12.59 -20.98 3.11
C PHE A 336 -13.72 -21.74 2.40
N PHE A 337 -14.53 -21.00 1.65
CA PHE A 337 -15.73 -21.44 0.94
C PHE A 337 -16.69 -22.33 1.74
N GLY A 338 -16.98 -21.93 2.98
CA GLY A 338 -17.86 -22.67 3.90
C GLY A 338 -17.18 -23.81 4.67
N HIS A 339 -15.92 -24.13 4.35
CA HIS A 339 -15.11 -25.08 5.12
C HIS A 339 -14.30 -24.33 6.19
N VAL A 340 -14.18 -24.91 7.38
CA VAL A 340 -13.43 -24.32 8.50
C VAL A 340 -12.11 -25.05 8.65
N PHE A 341 -11.01 -24.33 8.53
CA PHE A 341 -9.66 -24.87 8.62
C PHE A 341 -8.93 -24.34 9.85
N GLU A 342 -8.31 -25.26 10.60
CA GLU A 342 -7.45 -24.95 11.75
C GLU A 342 -5.96 -25.12 11.41
N GLN A 343 -5.65 -25.53 10.18
CA GLN A 343 -4.30 -25.81 9.72
C GLN A 343 -4.15 -25.39 8.27
N VAL A 344 -2.95 -24.92 7.94
CA VAL A 344 -2.53 -24.60 6.57
C VAL A 344 -1.16 -25.22 6.30
N TYR A 345 -0.87 -25.54 5.05
CA TYR A 345 0.42 -26.07 4.62
C TYR A 345 1.07 -25.05 3.70
N VAL A 346 2.20 -24.47 4.12
CA VAL A 346 2.97 -23.51 3.30
C VAL A 346 3.92 -24.29 2.41
N ASN A 347 3.74 -24.19 1.09
CA ASN A 347 4.56 -24.91 0.12
C ASN A 347 5.69 -24.04 -0.44
N ASN A 348 6.84 -24.67 -0.68
CA ASN A 348 8.00 -23.96 -1.21
C ASN A 348 7.78 -23.46 -2.66
N ASN A 349 6.86 -24.08 -3.40
CA ASN A 349 6.45 -23.73 -4.77
C ASN A 349 5.31 -22.69 -4.84
N GLY A 350 5.19 -21.81 -3.83
CA GLY A 350 4.35 -20.61 -3.92
C GLY A 350 2.84 -20.81 -3.77
N HIS A 351 2.41 -21.86 -3.05
CA HIS A 351 1.00 -22.11 -2.77
C HIS A 351 0.76 -22.58 -1.32
N LEU A 352 -0.50 -22.48 -0.90
CA LEU A 352 -1.03 -22.96 0.37
C LEU A 352 -2.09 -24.04 0.11
N THR A 353 -2.09 -25.11 0.90
CA THR A 353 -3.18 -26.10 0.94
C THR A 353 -3.70 -26.28 2.36
N PHE A 354 -4.92 -26.79 2.52
CA PHE A 354 -5.55 -26.95 3.83
C PHE A 354 -5.68 -28.42 4.29
N ASP A 355 -6.05 -29.32 3.38
CA ASP A 355 -6.33 -30.73 3.70
C ASP A 355 -5.08 -31.64 3.77
N GLY A 356 -3.89 -31.07 3.54
CA GLY A 356 -2.62 -31.81 3.52
C GLY A 356 -1.62 -31.24 2.51
N PRO A 357 -0.36 -31.70 2.54
CA PRO A 357 0.70 -31.17 1.69
C PRO A 357 0.53 -31.61 0.22
N LEU A 358 0.99 -30.77 -0.70
CA LEU A 358 1.01 -31.04 -2.14
C LEU A 358 2.44 -30.93 -2.69
N SER A 359 3.08 -32.05 -3.04
CA SER A 359 4.50 -32.06 -3.47
C SER A 359 4.68 -31.80 -4.97
N GLN A 360 3.73 -31.14 -5.62
CA GLN A 360 3.74 -30.97 -7.08
C GLN A 360 4.41 -29.63 -7.45
N PRO A 361 5.50 -29.63 -8.25
CA PRO A 361 6.30 -28.43 -8.54
C PRO A 361 5.58 -27.42 -9.43
N THR A 362 4.84 -27.89 -10.43
CA THR A 362 4.16 -27.04 -11.42
C THR A 362 2.68 -27.37 -11.51
N PRO A 363 1.82 -26.36 -11.76
CA PRO A 363 0.42 -26.60 -12.04
C PRO A 363 0.29 -27.42 -13.32
N ASN A 364 -0.53 -28.46 -13.32
CA ASN A 364 -0.79 -29.26 -14.51
C ASN A 364 -2.15 -28.87 -15.10
N TYR A 365 -2.17 -28.44 -16.37
CA TYR A 365 -3.36 -27.95 -17.09
C TYR A 365 -4.58 -28.90 -17.03
N LEU A 366 -4.37 -30.19 -16.77
CA LEU A 366 -5.39 -31.24 -16.85
C LEU A 366 -6.06 -31.60 -15.51
N GLN A 367 -5.65 -31.00 -14.38
CA GLN A 367 -6.16 -31.37 -13.05
C GLN A 367 -6.40 -30.15 -12.15
N LEU A 368 -7.44 -29.37 -12.46
CA LEU A 368 -8.17 -28.61 -11.44
C LEU A 368 -9.11 -29.51 -10.60
N GLN A 369 -9.03 -30.84 -10.79
CA GLN A 369 -9.48 -31.81 -9.77
C GLN A 369 -8.37 -31.95 -8.73
N LEU A 370 -8.12 -30.89 -7.99
CA LEU A 370 -7.38 -31.04 -6.74
C LEU A 370 -8.33 -31.72 -5.76
N ASP A 371 -7.83 -32.74 -5.08
CA ASP A 371 -8.46 -33.35 -3.91
C ASP A 371 -8.30 -32.48 -2.65
N ARG A 372 -7.88 -31.22 -2.84
CA ARG A 372 -7.53 -30.26 -1.79
C ARG A 372 -8.01 -28.85 -2.13
N ASP A 373 -8.37 -28.11 -1.10
CA ASP A 373 -8.54 -26.66 -1.19
C ASP A 373 -7.16 -25.99 -1.27
N ILE A 374 -6.99 -25.07 -2.24
CA ILE A 374 -5.70 -24.43 -2.56
C ILE A 374 -5.82 -22.91 -2.71
N ILE A 375 -4.81 -22.20 -2.23
CA ILE A 375 -4.57 -20.78 -2.53
C ILE A 375 -3.16 -20.66 -3.12
N ALA A 376 -3.06 -20.23 -4.36
CA ALA A 376 -1.82 -20.15 -5.12
C ALA A 376 -1.56 -18.70 -5.51
N PRO A 377 -0.92 -17.85 -4.67
CA PRO A 377 -0.50 -16.53 -5.11
C PRO A 377 0.41 -16.62 -6.35
N LEU A 378 1.36 -17.56 -6.39
CA LEU A 378 2.15 -17.88 -7.58
C LEU A 378 2.63 -19.34 -7.52
N TRP A 379 1.88 -20.27 -8.09
CA TRP A 379 2.28 -21.68 -8.16
C TRP A 379 3.11 -21.96 -9.41
N THR A 380 4.38 -22.27 -9.19
CA THR A 380 5.41 -22.58 -10.21
C THR A 380 6.59 -23.27 -9.53
N ASN A 381 7.57 -23.81 -10.27
CA ASN A 381 8.68 -24.54 -9.67
C ASN A 381 9.72 -23.56 -9.10
N LEU A 382 9.65 -23.32 -7.79
CA LEU A 382 10.53 -22.41 -7.06
C LEU A 382 11.55 -23.20 -6.25
N ASP A 383 12.76 -22.68 -6.13
CA ASP A 383 13.86 -23.35 -5.43
C ASP A 383 14.51 -22.46 -4.37
N ASN A 384 14.01 -22.57 -3.14
CA ASN A 384 14.59 -21.87 -1.99
C ASN A 384 15.85 -22.54 -1.42
N THR A 385 16.35 -23.63 -2.01
CA THR A 385 17.61 -24.27 -1.55
C THR A 385 18.85 -23.50 -1.99
N VAL A 386 18.72 -22.62 -2.98
CA VAL A 386 19.83 -21.83 -3.52
C VAL A 386 19.89 -20.43 -2.92
N SER A 387 18.76 -19.72 -2.88
CA SER A 387 18.66 -18.37 -2.32
C SER A 387 17.19 -17.98 -2.09
N GLY A 388 16.98 -16.83 -1.46
CA GLY A 388 15.65 -16.36 -1.10
C GLY A 388 15.14 -17.03 0.17
N THR A 389 14.10 -16.44 0.76
CA THR A 389 13.53 -16.90 2.01
C THR A 389 12.03 -17.08 1.84
N ILE A 390 11.52 -18.17 2.41
CA ILE A 390 10.08 -18.40 2.55
C ILE A 390 9.78 -18.34 4.04
N SER A 391 8.85 -17.49 4.44
CA SER A 391 8.57 -17.25 5.86
C SER A 391 7.08 -17.07 6.10
N TYR A 392 6.64 -17.28 7.34
CA TYR A 392 5.28 -16.95 7.74
C TYR A 392 5.19 -16.32 9.14
N ARG A 393 4.10 -15.61 9.38
CA ARG A 393 3.74 -15.00 10.66
C ARG A 393 2.25 -15.10 10.92
N GLN A 394 1.88 -15.33 12.17
CA GLN A 394 0.49 -15.21 12.65
C GLN A 394 0.34 -13.98 13.53
N VAL A 395 -0.74 -13.24 13.34
CA VAL A 395 -1.04 -12.01 14.09
C VAL A 395 -2.47 -12.09 14.63
N THR A 396 -2.60 -12.15 15.95
CA THR A 396 -3.90 -12.23 16.66
C THR A 396 -4.23 -11.01 17.52
N ARG A 397 -3.30 -10.05 17.58
CA ARG A 397 -3.40 -8.73 18.24
C ARG A 397 -2.39 -7.77 17.63
N GLY A 398 -2.59 -6.47 17.76
CA GLY A 398 -1.70 -5.45 17.21
C GLY A 398 -2.35 -4.63 16.10
N GLY A 399 -1.67 -3.57 15.65
CA GLY A 399 -2.18 -2.65 14.65
C GLY A 399 -2.11 -3.19 13.22
N LEU A 400 -1.37 -4.28 12.95
CA LEU A 400 -1.48 -5.02 11.69
C LEU A 400 -2.90 -5.55 11.46
N LEU A 401 -3.59 -6.03 12.50
CA LEU A 401 -5.02 -6.42 12.40
C LEU A 401 -5.92 -5.22 12.10
N GLN A 402 -5.63 -4.06 12.70
CA GLN A 402 -6.39 -2.85 12.44
C GLN A 402 -6.17 -2.34 11.01
N ALA A 403 -4.93 -2.36 10.52
CA ALA A 403 -4.57 -2.01 9.15
C ALA A 403 -5.27 -2.95 8.14
N ALA A 404 -5.26 -4.25 8.39
CA ALA A 404 -5.99 -5.21 7.59
C ALA A 404 -7.51 -4.98 7.63
N SER A 405 -8.06 -4.69 8.82
CA SER A 405 -9.48 -4.34 8.96
C SER A 405 -9.84 -3.11 8.14
N ASN A 406 -9.02 -2.05 8.22
CA ASN A 406 -9.21 -0.81 7.48
C ASN A 406 -9.11 -1.04 5.96
N ASN A 407 -8.14 -1.84 5.51
CA ASN A 407 -8.00 -2.22 4.09
C ASN A 407 -9.23 -2.96 3.59
N ILE A 408 -9.68 -3.99 4.32
CA ILE A 408 -10.88 -4.75 3.95
C ILE A 408 -12.12 -3.84 3.93
N ASN A 409 -12.34 -3.01 4.95
CA ASN A 409 -13.47 -2.08 4.99
C ASN A 409 -13.38 -1.02 3.88
N GLN A 410 -12.19 -0.63 3.43
CA GLN A 410 -12.02 0.25 2.28
C GLN A 410 -12.44 -0.43 0.97
N TYR A 411 -12.05 -1.69 0.75
CA TYR A 411 -12.37 -2.43 -0.47
C TYR A 411 -13.82 -2.95 -0.47
N PHE A 412 -14.38 -3.17 0.72
CA PHE A 412 -15.74 -3.68 0.94
C PHE A 412 -16.51 -2.75 1.90
N PRO A 413 -16.89 -1.53 1.47
CA PRO A 413 -17.43 -0.47 2.34
C PRO A 413 -18.76 -0.78 3.03
N ASN A 414 -19.46 -1.82 2.56
CA ASN A 414 -20.72 -2.29 3.16
C ASN A 414 -20.51 -3.39 4.20
N LEU A 415 -19.27 -3.83 4.42
CA LEU A 415 -18.91 -4.77 5.46
C LEU A 415 -18.38 -3.98 6.66
N ASN A 416 -18.96 -4.22 7.84
CA ASN A 416 -18.40 -3.72 9.09
C ASN A 416 -17.46 -4.79 9.65
N PHE A 417 -16.29 -4.93 9.02
CA PHE A 417 -15.35 -6.02 9.30
C PHE A 417 -14.31 -5.63 10.35
N THR A 418 -13.94 -6.61 11.18
CA THR A 418 -12.83 -6.51 12.12
C THR A 418 -12.05 -7.81 12.10
N ALA A 419 -10.77 -7.74 11.73
CA ALA A 419 -9.89 -8.89 11.69
C ALA A 419 -9.58 -9.38 13.11
N ALA A 420 -9.60 -10.70 13.26
CA ALA A 420 -9.23 -11.41 14.48
C ALA A 420 -7.94 -12.23 14.31
N LEU A 421 -7.57 -12.59 13.08
CA LEU A 421 -6.33 -13.28 12.72
C LEU A 421 -5.83 -12.77 11.37
N LEU A 422 -4.52 -12.53 11.28
CA LEU A 422 -3.77 -12.55 10.02
C LEU A 422 -2.83 -13.73 10.00
N PHE A 423 -2.83 -14.47 8.91
CA PHE A 423 -1.75 -15.40 8.56
C PHE A 423 -1.04 -14.83 7.35
N ILE A 424 0.21 -14.43 7.49
CA ILE A 424 1.02 -13.81 6.44
C ILE A 424 2.07 -14.83 6.03
N ALA A 425 2.10 -15.25 4.77
CA ALA A 425 3.18 -16.06 4.20
C ALA A 425 3.84 -15.31 3.04
N THR A 426 5.17 -15.23 3.06
CA THR A 426 5.97 -14.46 2.11
C THR A 426 7.03 -15.34 1.46
N TRP A 427 7.15 -15.23 0.15
CA TRP A 427 8.27 -15.74 -0.63
C TRP A 427 9.06 -14.51 -1.07
N ASP A 428 10.25 -14.31 -0.48
CA ASP A 428 11.11 -13.16 -0.77
C ASP A 428 12.32 -13.58 -1.58
N LYS A 429 12.47 -13.00 -2.77
CA LYS A 429 13.58 -13.24 -3.71
C LYS A 429 13.85 -14.72 -3.95
N VAL A 430 12.81 -15.53 -4.04
CA VAL A 430 12.94 -16.97 -4.30
C VAL A 430 13.16 -17.18 -5.81
N PRO A 431 14.25 -17.86 -6.22
CA PRO A 431 14.53 -18.12 -7.62
C PRO A 431 13.68 -19.27 -8.16
N TYR A 432 13.57 -19.33 -9.48
CA TYR A 432 12.96 -20.45 -10.18
C TYR A 432 13.92 -21.64 -10.24
N TYR A 433 13.38 -22.86 -10.19
CA TYR A 433 14.16 -24.09 -10.38
C TYR A 433 14.93 -24.04 -11.71
N ASN A 434 16.23 -24.33 -11.67
CA ASN A 434 17.18 -24.20 -12.80
C ASN A 434 17.38 -22.78 -13.38
N ASN A 435 16.92 -21.71 -12.72
CA ASN A 435 17.18 -20.33 -13.15
C ASN A 435 17.53 -19.43 -11.95
N LEU A 436 18.84 -19.26 -11.73
CA LEU A 436 19.39 -18.53 -10.58
C LEU A 436 19.52 -17.01 -10.80
N GLN A 437 19.21 -16.50 -12.01
CA GLN A 437 19.31 -15.06 -12.31
C GLN A 437 18.00 -14.30 -12.10
N SER A 438 16.89 -15.02 -12.09
CA SER A 438 15.54 -14.49 -11.90
C SER A 438 14.98 -14.95 -10.57
N SER A 439 14.57 -13.99 -9.73
CA SER A 439 13.86 -14.28 -8.49
C SER A 439 12.60 -13.45 -8.36
N SER A 440 11.63 -14.00 -7.65
CA SER A 440 10.30 -13.42 -7.52
C SER A 440 9.96 -13.22 -6.05
N SER A 441 9.29 -12.11 -5.75
CA SER A 441 8.82 -11.79 -4.39
C SER A 441 7.32 -11.58 -4.38
N PHE A 442 6.62 -12.31 -3.51
CA PHE A 442 5.17 -12.24 -3.38
C PHE A 442 4.72 -12.70 -1.99
N GLN A 443 3.49 -12.33 -1.63
CA GLN A 443 2.93 -12.58 -0.31
C GLN A 443 1.45 -12.96 -0.42
N VAL A 444 1.01 -13.87 0.46
CA VAL A 444 -0.41 -14.14 0.70
C VAL A 444 -0.74 -13.84 2.16
N VAL A 445 -1.87 -13.18 2.38
CA VAL A 445 -2.39 -12.84 3.70
C VAL A 445 -3.80 -13.41 3.83
N LEU A 446 -3.99 -14.36 4.74
CA LEU A 446 -5.30 -14.84 5.15
C LEU A 446 -5.81 -13.97 6.29
N VAL A 447 -6.94 -13.31 6.09
CA VAL A 447 -7.53 -12.37 7.04
C VAL A 447 -8.85 -12.97 7.54
N SER A 448 -8.92 -13.38 8.81
CA SER A 448 -10.13 -13.95 9.42
C SER A 448 -10.69 -13.03 10.48
N GLY A 449 -11.98 -12.70 10.40
CA GLY A 449 -12.78 -12.05 11.45
C GLY A 449 -13.67 -13.04 12.21
N GLY A 450 -13.39 -14.34 12.11
CA GLY A 450 -14.19 -15.42 12.70
C GLY A 450 -15.29 -15.93 11.78
N SER A 451 -16.20 -15.06 11.34
CA SER A 451 -17.29 -15.42 10.40
C SER A 451 -17.05 -14.96 8.96
N LEU A 452 -16.25 -13.91 8.78
CA LEU A 452 -15.82 -13.38 7.48
C LEU A 452 -14.34 -13.69 7.28
N SER A 453 -13.99 -14.06 6.05
CA SER A 453 -12.64 -14.49 5.67
C SER A 453 -12.26 -13.85 4.35
N PHE A 454 -11.01 -13.39 4.26
CA PHE A 454 -10.47 -12.80 3.05
C PHE A 454 -9.10 -13.40 2.74
N VAL A 455 -8.78 -13.47 1.46
CA VAL A 455 -7.45 -13.78 0.94
C VAL A 455 -6.94 -12.54 0.23
N MET A 456 -5.78 -12.06 0.64
CA MET A 456 -5.08 -10.99 -0.04
C MET A 456 -3.78 -11.52 -0.64
N MET A 457 -3.56 -11.29 -1.92
CA MET A 457 -2.33 -11.64 -2.62
C MET A 457 -1.63 -10.34 -3.01
N ASN A 458 -0.36 -10.22 -2.66
CA ASN A 458 0.47 -9.07 -2.98
C ASN A 458 1.67 -9.53 -3.82
N TYR A 459 1.95 -8.81 -4.90
CA TYR A 459 3.00 -9.12 -5.87
C TYR A 459 4.05 -8.01 -5.89
N GLY A 460 5.29 -8.36 -5.58
CA GLY A 460 6.44 -7.47 -5.72
C GLY A 460 7.02 -7.63 -7.13
N ASN A 461 8.34 -7.51 -7.27
CA ASN A 461 8.97 -7.84 -8.53
C ASN A 461 8.79 -9.35 -8.83
N ILE A 462 8.08 -9.67 -9.90
CA ILE A 462 7.95 -11.04 -10.41
C ILE A 462 8.79 -11.13 -11.68
N SER A 463 9.86 -11.93 -11.63
CA SER A 463 10.75 -12.10 -12.77
C SER A 463 10.10 -13.03 -13.81
N ALA A 464 10.38 -12.77 -15.08
CA ALA A 464 9.87 -13.61 -16.16
C ALA A 464 10.47 -15.04 -16.12
N THR A 465 9.69 -16.04 -16.52
CA THR A 465 10.05 -17.45 -16.56
C THR A 465 9.38 -18.17 -17.73
N ASP A 466 10.05 -19.18 -18.29
CA ASP A 466 9.45 -20.08 -19.30
C ASP A 466 8.65 -21.23 -18.67
N GLN A 467 8.57 -21.26 -17.33
CA GLN A 467 7.84 -22.28 -16.60
C GLN A 467 6.33 -22.02 -16.62
N GLN A 468 5.55 -23.09 -16.53
CA GLN A 468 4.12 -22.97 -16.29
C GLN A 468 3.87 -22.33 -14.91
N PHE A 469 2.93 -21.40 -14.85
CA PHE A 469 2.50 -20.78 -13.60
C PHE A 469 0.97 -20.72 -13.50
N GLN A 470 0.49 -20.61 -12.27
CA GLN A 470 -0.90 -20.29 -11.98
C GLN A 470 -0.97 -19.35 -10.76
N ALA A 471 -1.83 -18.34 -10.83
CA ALA A 471 -2.10 -17.42 -9.73
C ALA A 471 -3.62 -17.36 -9.48
N GLY A 472 -4.07 -17.55 -8.24
CA GLY A 472 -5.49 -17.62 -7.88
C GLY A 472 -5.79 -18.61 -6.76
N TYR A 473 -7.00 -19.18 -6.76
CA TYR A 473 -7.43 -20.16 -5.77
C TYR A 473 -8.40 -21.18 -6.37
N GLY A 474 -8.57 -22.32 -5.70
CA GLY A 474 -9.52 -23.35 -6.09
C GLY A 474 -9.95 -24.22 -4.92
N THR A 475 -11.20 -24.67 -4.95
CA THR A 475 -11.72 -25.65 -4.00
C THR A 475 -11.77 -27.06 -4.59
N VAL A 476 -11.89 -28.07 -3.72
CA VAL A 476 -12.11 -29.47 -4.12
C VAL A 476 -13.24 -29.56 -5.15
N ASN A 477 -13.01 -30.32 -6.22
CA ASN A 477 -13.92 -30.46 -7.37
C ASN A 477 -14.24 -29.16 -8.15
N SER A 478 -13.48 -28.09 -7.92
CA SER A 478 -13.55 -26.80 -8.63
C SER A 478 -14.86 -26.00 -8.45
N THR A 479 -15.68 -26.29 -7.44
CA THR A 479 -16.96 -25.60 -7.20
C THR A 479 -16.80 -24.09 -7.04
N ASN A 480 -15.68 -23.65 -6.46
CA ASN A 480 -15.27 -22.25 -6.40
C ASN A 480 -13.80 -22.17 -6.83
N ASN A 481 -13.54 -21.59 -8.00
CA ASN A 481 -12.20 -21.39 -8.50
C ASN A 481 -12.06 -20.01 -9.14
N PHE A 482 -10.85 -19.47 -9.10
CA PHE A 482 -10.51 -18.22 -9.75
C PHE A 482 -9.04 -18.26 -10.16
N SER A 483 -8.74 -17.83 -11.39
CA SER A 483 -7.38 -17.59 -11.85
C SER A 483 -7.25 -16.12 -12.24
N ILE A 484 -6.16 -15.49 -11.82
CA ILE A 484 -5.85 -14.09 -12.12
C ILE A 484 -5.56 -13.99 -13.63
N PRO A 485 -6.32 -13.18 -14.40
CA PRO A 485 -6.22 -13.12 -15.85
C PRO A 485 -5.08 -12.19 -16.29
N VAL A 486 -3.85 -12.67 -16.19
CA VAL A 486 -2.65 -11.98 -16.71
C VAL A 486 -2.08 -12.75 -17.91
N PRO A 487 -1.53 -12.06 -18.92
CA PRO A 487 -0.94 -12.73 -20.08
C PRO A 487 0.32 -13.51 -19.70
N ASP A 488 1.12 -12.97 -18.78
CA ASP A 488 2.41 -13.48 -18.32
C ASP A 488 2.56 -13.15 -16.81
N GLU A 489 3.40 -13.90 -16.07
CA GLU A 489 3.53 -13.81 -14.61
C GLU A 489 4.07 -12.47 -14.10
N ASN A 490 4.90 -11.79 -14.89
CA ASN A 490 5.44 -10.48 -14.54
C ASN A 490 4.36 -9.38 -14.49
N GLU A 491 3.25 -9.55 -15.22
CA GLU A 491 2.11 -8.62 -15.17
C GLU A 491 1.29 -8.73 -13.88
N LEU A 492 1.55 -9.73 -13.03
CA LEU A 492 0.95 -9.82 -11.69
C LEU A 492 1.23 -8.56 -10.87
N PHE A 493 2.43 -7.97 -11.00
CA PHE A 493 2.84 -6.73 -10.34
C PHE A 493 1.97 -5.51 -10.70
N ASN A 494 1.43 -5.45 -11.92
CA ASN A 494 0.61 -4.32 -12.37
C ASN A 494 -0.90 -4.61 -12.26
N SER A 495 -1.28 -5.87 -12.02
CA SER A 495 -2.67 -6.32 -11.96
C SER A 495 -3.35 -6.02 -10.61
N SER A 496 -4.68 -5.85 -10.61
CA SER A 496 -5.46 -5.65 -9.38
C SER A 496 -6.97 -5.82 -9.61
N ASN A 497 -7.70 -6.27 -8.58
CA ASN A 497 -9.17 -6.16 -8.50
C ASN A 497 -9.67 -5.09 -7.52
N VAL A 498 -8.77 -4.42 -6.79
CA VAL A 498 -9.10 -3.38 -5.79
C VAL A 498 -8.47 -2.03 -6.12
N ASN A 499 -8.01 -1.85 -7.36
CA ASN A 499 -7.32 -0.64 -7.84
C ASN A 499 -6.04 -0.29 -7.06
N VAL A 500 -5.33 -1.30 -6.56
CA VAL A 500 -3.99 -1.16 -5.97
C VAL A 500 -3.05 -2.06 -6.76
N PRO A 501 -2.13 -1.51 -7.58
CA PRO A 501 -1.23 -2.32 -8.41
C PRO A 501 -0.52 -3.41 -7.61
N GLY A 502 -0.58 -4.64 -8.13
CA GLY A 502 0.04 -5.80 -7.52
C GLY A 502 -0.75 -6.37 -6.34
N ARG A 503 -1.99 -5.92 -6.10
CA ARG A 503 -2.83 -6.42 -5.00
C ARG A 503 -4.16 -6.98 -5.49
N TRP A 504 -4.44 -8.21 -5.07
CA TRP A 504 -5.71 -8.89 -5.25
C TRP A 504 -6.32 -9.24 -3.90
N VAL A 505 -7.63 -9.00 -3.74
CA VAL A 505 -8.36 -9.28 -2.50
C VAL A 505 -9.66 -10.01 -2.80
N PHE A 506 -9.84 -11.18 -2.17
CA PHE A 506 -11.01 -12.03 -2.35
C PHE A 506 -11.70 -12.23 -1.01
N ARG A 507 -13.02 -12.08 -0.98
CA ARG A 507 -13.84 -12.57 0.14
C ARG A 507 -14.09 -14.07 -0.10
N VAL A 508 -13.77 -14.89 0.90
CA VAL A 508 -13.73 -16.36 0.77
C VAL A 508 -14.49 -17.08 1.89
N ASP A 509 -15.25 -16.40 2.75
CA ASP A 509 -16.08 -17.05 3.77
C ASP A 509 -17.35 -17.71 3.21
N GLY A 510 -17.85 -17.21 2.08
CA GLY A 510 -19.12 -17.64 1.51
C GLY A 510 -19.09 -19.09 1.04
N GLY A 511 -20.08 -19.90 1.38
CA GLY A 511 -20.22 -21.27 0.87
C GLY A 511 -20.38 -21.31 -0.67
N PRO A 512 -20.56 -22.50 -1.28
CA PRO A 512 -20.83 -22.61 -2.73
C PRO A 512 -22.04 -21.77 -3.21
N GLU A 513 -22.87 -21.29 -2.29
CA GLU A 513 -23.99 -20.39 -2.56
C GLU A 513 -23.65 -18.88 -2.56
N GLU A 514 -22.44 -18.45 -2.21
CA GLU A 514 -21.97 -17.04 -2.33
C GLU A 514 -20.77 -16.90 -3.30
N GLY A 515 -20.36 -17.97 -3.98
CA GLY A 515 -19.31 -17.96 -5.00
C GLY A 515 -19.68 -17.15 -6.25
N ILE A 516 -18.72 -16.89 -7.15
CA ILE A 516 -18.96 -16.18 -8.43
C ILE A 516 -20.12 -16.83 -9.20
N PHE A 517 -20.17 -18.16 -9.20
CA PHE A 517 -21.23 -18.93 -9.83
C PHE A 517 -22.40 -19.17 -8.86
N TYR A 518 -23.61 -19.18 -9.39
CA TYR A 518 -24.75 -19.78 -8.73
C TYR A 518 -24.51 -21.28 -8.62
N PRO A 519 -24.94 -21.97 -7.54
CA PRO A 519 -24.69 -23.41 -7.41
C PRO A 519 -25.19 -24.17 -8.63
N TYR A 520 -24.43 -25.15 -9.07
CA TYR A 520 -24.76 -26.03 -10.18
C TYR A 520 -24.15 -27.42 -9.93
N GLY A 521 -24.71 -28.47 -10.52
CA GLY A 521 -24.21 -29.83 -10.28
C GLY A 521 -25.15 -30.94 -10.73
N ASP A 522 -25.01 -32.12 -10.12
CA ASP A 522 -25.67 -33.36 -10.55
C ASP A 522 -27.21 -33.33 -10.45
N GLU A 523 -27.78 -32.41 -9.66
CA GLU A 523 -29.23 -32.22 -9.55
C GLU A 523 -29.81 -31.38 -10.70
N ASP A 524 -28.97 -30.72 -11.50
CA ASP A 524 -29.39 -29.90 -12.62
C ASP A 524 -29.70 -30.76 -13.86
N THR A 525 -30.52 -30.22 -14.76
CA THR A 525 -30.78 -30.89 -16.03
C THR A 525 -29.55 -30.77 -16.93
N LYS A 526 -28.92 -31.90 -17.24
CA LYS A 526 -27.76 -31.96 -18.13
C LYS A 526 -28.20 -31.89 -19.60
N ASN A 527 -27.56 -31.03 -20.38
CA ASN A 527 -27.79 -30.93 -21.82
C ASN A 527 -27.12 -32.10 -22.58
N HIS A 528 -27.61 -32.39 -23.78
CA HIS A 528 -27.04 -33.44 -24.63
C HIS A 528 -25.60 -33.07 -25.05
N SER A 529 -24.68 -34.03 -24.96
CA SER A 529 -23.25 -33.84 -25.27
C SER A 529 -22.95 -33.97 -26.78
N GLU A 530 -23.73 -33.31 -27.62
CA GLU A 530 -23.50 -33.26 -29.07
C GLU A 530 -22.70 -32.00 -29.42
N TYR A 531 -21.69 -32.09 -30.29
CA TYR A 531 -20.82 -30.95 -30.59
C TYR A 531 -21.63 -29.73 -31.08
N PHE A 532 -22.67 -29.93 -31.91
CA PHE A 532 -23.59 -28.88 -32.39
C PHE A 532 -25.01 -29.04 -31.83
N GLY A 533 -25.11 -29.43 -30.54
CA GLY A 533 -26.37 -29.70 -29.88
C GLY A 533 -27.06 -28.47 -29.27
N SER A 534 -28.34 -28.62 -28.98
CA SER A 534 -29.09 -27.71 -28.14
C SER A 534 -29.98 -28.52 -27.21
N SER A 535 -30.49 -27.89 -26.15
CA SER A 535 -31.52 -28.51 -25.34
C SER A 535 -32.80 -28.72 -26.17
N PRO A 536 -33.71 -29.61 -25.73
CA PRO A 536 -35.11 -29.48 -26.10
C PRO A 536 -35.65 -28.09 -25.75
N LEU A 537 -36.81 -27.72 -26.30
CA LEU A 537 -37.49 -26.48 -25.93
C LEU A 537 -37.84 -26.50 -24.43
N ILE A 538 -37.36 -25.51 -23.68
CA ILE A 538 -37.53 -25.45 -22.22
C ILE A 538 -38.66 -24.48 -21.88
N PRO A 539 -39.80 -24.94 -21.34
CA PRO A 539 -40.84 -24.04 -20.85
C PRO A 539 -40.42 -23.36 -19.54
N LEU A 540 -40.59 -22.04 -19.47
CA LEU A 540 -40.27 -21.23 -18.30
C LEU A 540 -41.42 -21.22 -17.30
N ALA A 541 -41.10 -21.41 -16.02
CA ALA A 541 -42.06 -21.37 -14.91
C ALA A 541 -42.62 -19.96 -14.66
N GLN A 542 -41.88 -18.92 -15.08
CA GLN A 542 -42.38 -17.55 -15.18
C GLN A 542 -41.94 -16.93 -16.50
N PRO A 543 -42.74 -16.03 -17.09
CA PRO A 543 -42.34 -15.32 -18.30
C PRO A 543 -41.09 -14.48 -18.04
N PHE A 544 -40.14 -14.54 -18.98
CA PHE A 544 -38.97 -13.68 -18.99
C PHE A 544 -39.18 -12.55 -20.00
N VAL A 545 -38.99 -11.31 -19.55
CA VAL A 545 -39.11 -10.16 -20.45
C VAL A 545 -37.72 -9.73 -20.89
N TYR A 546 -37.50 -9.71 -22.19
CA TYR A 546 -36.22 -9.37 -22.77
C TYR A 546 -36.43 -8.31 -23.86
N PHE A 547 -35.97 -7.09 -23.56
CA PHE A 547 -36.15 -5.87 -24.35
C PHE A 547 -37.61 -5.62 -24.78
N GLY A 548 -38.54 -5.78 -23.84
CA GLY A 548 -39.97 -5.50 -24.04
C GLY A 548 -40.77 -6.66 -24.65
N LEU A 549 -40.10 -7.71 -25.13
CA LEU A 549 -40.73 -8.94 -25.61
C LEU A 549 -40.85 -9.95 -24.46
N ILE A 550 -41.94 -10.71 -24.44
CA ILE A 550 -42.26 -11.67 -23.38
C ILE A 550 -42.04 -13.09 -23.92
N TYR A 551 -41.15 -13.84 -23.28
CA TYR A 551 -40.85 -15.22 -23.64
C TYR A 551 -41.29 -16.17 -22.52
N ASN A 552 -41.86 -17.30 -22.93
CA ASN A 552 -42.29 -18.36 -22.02
C ASN A 552 -41.47 -19.62 -22.20
N GLU A 553 -40.48 -19.59 -23.09
CA GLU A 553 -39.67 -20.74 -23.46
C GLU A 553 -38.31 -20.29 -23.99
N LEU A 554 -37.31 -21.16 -23.91
CA LEU A 554 -35.97 -20.92 -24.46
C LEU A 554 -35.25 -22.23 -24.82
N TYR A 555 -34.14 -22.10 -25.53
CA TYR A 555 -33.17 -23.17 -25.81
C TYR A 555 -31.80 -22.83 -25.21
N VAL A 556 -31.11 -23.85 -24.70
CA VAL A 556 -29.71 -23.77 -24.24
C VAL A 556 -28.81 -24.41 -25.28
N HIS A 557 -27.97 -23.62 -25.94
CA HIS A 557 -27.06 -24.11 -26.98
C HIS A 557 -25.68 -24.48 -26.43
N ASN A 558 -25.12 -25.50 -27.06
CA ASN A 558 -23.81 -26.04 -26.70
C ASN A 558 -22.65 -25.07 -26.95
N GLN A 559 -22.85 -24.12 -27.86
CA GLN A 559 -21.91 -23.09 -28.29
C GLN A 559 -21.87 -21.85 -27.36
N GLY A 560 -22.48 -21.90 -26.18
CA GLY A 560 -22.33 -20.81 -25.19
C GLY A 560 -23.39 -19.71 -25.25
N TYR A 561 -24.56 -19.98 -25.84
CA TYR A 561 -25.64 -19.00 -25.97
C TYR A 561 -27.04 -19.59 -25.77
N LEU A 562 -28.02 -18.70 -25.56
CA LEU A 562 -29.44 -18.98 -25.42
C LEU A 562 -30.22 -18.36 -26.58
N THR A 563 -31.30 -19.00 -26.99
CA THR A 563 -32.27 -18.45 -27.97
C THR A 563 -33.69 -18.61 -27.46
N PHE A 564 -34.57 -17.66 -27.76
CA PHE A 564 -35.96 -17.74 -27.30
C PHE A 564 -36.95 -18.29 -28.35
N ASN A 565 -36.75 -18.00 -29.64
CA ASN A 565 -37.80 -18.20 -30.66
C ASN A 565 -37.54 -19.39 -31.58
N GLU A 566 -36.29 -19.63 -31.96
CA GLU A 566 -35.92 -20.66 -32.94
C GLU A 566 -34.52 -21.23 -32.64
N LEU A 567 -34.26 -22.45 -33.12
CA LEU A 567 -32.93 -23.07 -33.10
C LEU A 567 -32.05 -22.45 -34.19
N ILE A 568 -30.81 -22.13 -33.85
CA ILE A 568 -29.80 -21.69 -34.82
C ILE A 568 -28.88 -22.89 -35.12
N ASN A 569 -29.05 -23.49 -36.29
CA ASN A 569 -28.18 -24.57 -36.79
C ASN A 569 -26.96 -23.99 -37.53
N GLN A 570 -26.09 -23.25 -36.82
CA GLN A 570 -24.83 -22.77 -37.39
C GLN A 570 -23.65 -23.54 -36.81
N LEU A 571 -22.78 -24.02 -37.70
CA LEU A 571 -21.63 -24.87 -37.38
C LEU A 571 -20.49 -24.11 -36.67
N GLN A 572 -20.41 -22.78 -36.79
CA GLN A 572 -19.46 -21.95 -36.04
C GLN A 572 -20.01 -20.52 -35.94
N PRO A 573 -19.65 -19.76 -34.89
CA PRO A 573 -19.97 -18.34 -34.80
C PRO A 573 -19.18 -17.53 -35.85
N TYR A 574 -19.68 -17.43 -37.08
CA TYR A 574 -18.98 -16.77 -38.20
C TYR A 574 -19.12 -15.25 -38.21
N TYR A 575 -20.25 -14.71 -37.76
CA TYR A 575 -20.53 -13.27 -37.71
C TYR A 575 -21.42 -12.94 -36.52
N PHE A 576 -21.04 -11.93 -35.73
CA PHE A 576 -21.87 -11.37 -34.67
C PHE A 576 -22.30 -9.93 -35.05
N PRO A 577 -23.57 -9.53 -34.86
CA PRO A 577 -24.69 -10.39 -34.51
C PRO A 577 -24.94 -11.44 -35.61
N ALA A 578 -25.41 -12.62 -35.23
CA ALA A 578 -25.88 -13.59 -36.20
C ALA A 578 -26.91 -12.88 -37.10
N TYR A 579 -26.80 -13.01 -38.42
CA TYR A 579 -27.85 -12.54 -39.33
C TYR A 579 -29.08 -13.43 -39.15
N SER A 580 -29.78 -13.28 -38.03
CA SER A 580 -30.96 -14.06 -37.67
C SER A 580 -32.02 -13.15 -37.06
N SER A 581 -33.28 -13.51 -37.28
CA SER A 581 -34.46 -12.96 -36.60
C SER A 581 -34.67 -13.60 -35.22
N VAL A 582 -33.58 -14.05 -34.60
CA VAL A 582 -33.63 -14.83 -33.36
C VAL A 582 -33.04 -14.01 -32.24
N ASP A 583 -33.78 -13.95 -31.15
CA ASP A 583 -33.40 -13.18 -29.97
C ASP A 583 -32.42 -14.02 -29.14
N ILE A 584 -31.23 -13.47 -28.88
CA ILE A 584 -30.07 -14.23 -28.37
C ILE A 584 -29.51 -13.59 -27.11
N ILE A 585 -29.16 -14.43 -26.13
CA ILE A 585 -28.27 -14.08 -25.01
C ILE A 585 -27.02 -14.94 -25.13
N ALA A 586 -25.88 -14.33 -25.39
CA ALA A 586 -24.61 -15.01 -25.62
C ALA A 586 -23.55 -14.55 -24.61
N PRO A 587 -23.45 -15.19 -23.42
CA PRO A 587 -22.36 -14.93 -22.49
C PRO A 587 -20.99 -15.15 -23.14
N LEU A 588 -20.87 -16.16 -23.99
CA LEU A 588 -19.65 -16.39 -24.76
C LEU A 588 -20.00 -16.82 -26.20
N TRP A 589 -19.56 -16.06 -27.20
CA TRP A 589 -19.82 -16.34 -28.61
C TRP A 589 -18.54 -16.83 -29.31
N THR A 590 -18.20 -18.10 -29.10
CA THR A 590 -16.99 -18.74 -29.65
C THR A 590 -17.22 -20.20 -30.03
N ASP A 591 -16.25 -20.84 -30.70
CA ASP A 591 -16.28 -22.28 -30.99
C ASP A 591 -15.95 -23.06 -29.71
N ILE A 592 -16.99 -23.64 -29.11
CA ILE A 592 -16.89 -24.41 -27.87
C ILE A 592 -16.83 -25.90 -28.18
N ALA A 593 -15.72 -26.53 -27.80
CA ALA A 593 -15.49 -27.97 -27.94
C ALA A 593 -15.85 -28.72 -26.65
N ILE A 594 -17.08 -29.25 -26.58
CA ILE A 594 -17.58 -30.02 -25.42
C ILE A 594 -17.00 -31.44 -25.38
N THR A 595 -16.35 -31.89 -26.45
CA THR A 595 -15.83 -33.27 -26.59
C THR A 595 -14.69 -33.61 -25.61
N HIS A 596 -14.17 -32.64 -24.86
CA HIS A 596 -13.00 -32.80 -23.99
C HIS A 596 -13.30 -32.72 -22.47
N LYS A 597 -14.51 -33.13 -22.03
CA LYS A 597 -14.98 -33.30 -20.62
C LYS A 597 -15.91 -32.20 -20.06
N GLY A 598 -16.18 -31.12 -20.80
CA GLY A 598 -17.11 -30.08 -20.36
C GLY A 598 -18.55 -30.57 -20.20
N THR A 599 -19.31 -29.93 -19.32
CA THR A 599 -20.74 -30.21 -19.13
C THR A 599 -21.56 -28.94 -19.24
N ILE A 600 -22.80 -29.09 -19.71
CA ILE A 600 -23.76 -27.99 -19.77
C ILE A 600 -24.95 -28.39 -18.96
N THR A 601 -25.27 -27.60 -17.94
CA THR A 601 -26.40 -27.85 -17.05
C THR A 601 -27.28 -26.62 -16.96
N TYR A 602 -28.57 -26.84 -16.73
CA TYR A 602 -29.49 -25.75 -16.48
C TYR A 602 -30.56 -26.15 -15.47
N ARG A 603 -31.09 -25.15 -14.77
CA ARG A 603 -32.21 -25.32 -13.84
C ARG A 603 -33.05 -24.05 -13.69
N GLN A 604 -34.28 -24.26 -13.26
CA GLN A 604 -35.20 -23.20 -12.86
C GLN A 604 -35.36 -23.20 -11.35
N VAL A 605 -35.34 -22.01 -10.77
CA VAL A 605 -35.34 -21.83 -9.32
C VAL A 605 -36.45 -20.87 -8.92
N THR A 606 -37.29 -21.37 -8.01
CA THR A 606 -38.30 -20.59 -7.29
C THR A 606 -38.08 -20.68 -5.77
N ASP A 607 -36.95 -21.25 -5.34
CA ASP A 607 -36.59 -21.40 -3.92
C ASP A 607 -36.21 -20.06 -3.29
N SER A 608 -36.67 -19.84 -2.06
CA SER A 608 -36.48 -18.56 -1.36
C SER A 608 -35.01 -18.16 -1.14
N HIS A 609 -34.08 -19.12 -1.02
CA HIS A 609 -32.68 -18.84 -0.74
C HIS A 609 -31.97 -18.22 -1.96
N LEU A 610 -32.05 -18.88 -3.11
CA LEU A 610 -31.43 -18.40 -4.36
C LEU A 610 -32.16 -17.18 -4.94
N LEU A 611 -33.46 -17.02 -4.68
CA LEU A 611 -34.17 -15.78 -4.98
C LEU A 611 -33.65 -14.61 -4.14
N ASN A 612 -33.35 -14.82 -2.85
CA ASN A 612 -32.74 -13.80 -2.00
C ASN A 612 -31.34 -13.44 -2.48
N ARG A 613 -30.52 -14.43 -2.88
CA ARG A 613 -29.21 -14.19 -3.51
C ARG A 613 -29.34 -13.33 -4.77
N ALA A 614 -30.19 -13.72 -5.72
CA ALA A 614 -30.40 -12.94 -6.95
C ALA A 614 -30.91 -11.51 -6.68
N SER A 615 -31.73 -11.35 -5.65
CA SER A 615 -32.17 -10.04 -5.19
C SER A 615 -31.01 -9.19 -4.67
N LYS A 616 -30.14 -9.78 -3.85
CA LYS A 616 -28.93 -9.14 -3.30
C LYS A 616 -27.95 -8.75 -4.41
N ASP A 617 -27.65 -9.66 -5.33
CA ASP A 617 -26.74 -9.43 -6.45
C ASP A 617 -27.23 -8.27 -7.33
N ILE A 618 -28.50 -8.27 -7.74
CA ILE A 618 -29.06 -7.19 -8.56
C ILE A 618 -29.06 -5.85 -7.82
N ASN A 619 -29.42 -5.82 -6.54
CA ASN A 619 -29.39 -4.58 -5.75
C ASN A 619 -27.96 -4.08 -5.49
N GLN A 620 -26.96 -4.96 -5.53
CA GLN A 620 -25.56 -4.56 -5.47
C GLN A 620 -25.10 -3.88 -6.77
N PHE A 621 -25.54 -4.35 -7.94
CA PHE A 621 -25.26 -3.66 -9.21
C PHE A 621 -26.13 -2.40 -9.41
N TYR A 622 -27.33 -2.37 -8.82
CA TYR A 622 -28.30 -1.29 -8.96
C TYR A 622 -28.81 -0.80 -7.59
N HIS A 623 -27.96 -0.04 -6.88
CA HIS A 623 -28.14 0.37 -5.47
C HIS A 623 -29.48 1.06 -5.11
N ASN A 624 -30.23 1.58 -6.08
CA ASN A 624 -31.49 2.32 -5.85
C ASN A 624 -32.75 1.57 -6.31
N LEU A 625 -32.64 0.32 -6.75
CA LEU A 625 -33.74 -0.37 -7.43
C LEU A 625 -34.72 -1.09 -6.48
N ASN A 626 -34.28 -1.42 -5.26
CA ASN A 626 -34.99 -2.24 -4.27
C ASN A 626 -35.73 -3.45 -4.90
N PHE A 627 -34.97 -4.23 -5.67
CA PHE A 627 -35.43 -5.38 -6.43
C PHE A 627 -35.67 -6.61 -5.55
N SER A 628 -36.66 -7.42 -5.91
CA SER A 628 -36.86 -8.76 -5.36
C SER A 628 -37.15 -9.75 -6.48
N ALA A 629 -36.32 -10.79 -6.57
CA ALA A 629 -36.47 -11.86 -7.54
C ALA A 629 -37.66 -12.76 -7.17
N THR A 630 -38.44 -13.14 -8.17
CA THR A 630 -39.53 -14.10 -8.06
C THR A 630 -39.25 -15.38 -8.84
N TRP A 631 -38.25 -15.37 -9.73
CA TRP A 631 -37.82 -16.51 -10.52
C TRP A 631 -36.39 -16.31 -11.04
N VAL A 632 -35.64 -17.40 -11.09
CA VAL A 632 -34.28 -17.44 -11.62
C VAL A 632 -34.11 -18.65 -12.54
N PHE A 633 -33.50 -18.46 -13.71
CA PHE A 633 -33.03 -19.54 -14.58
C PHE A 633 -31.51 -19.50 -14.63
N ILE A 634 -30.85 -20.59 -14.26
CA ILE A 634 -29.39 -20.70 -14.23
C ILE A 634 -28.99 -21.68 -15.34
N VAL A 635 -28.06 -21.27 -16.18
CA VAL A 635 -27.36 -22.15 -17.11
C VAL A 635 -25.87 -22.04 -16.90
N THR A 636 -25.19 -23.17 -16.89
CA THR A 636 -23.75 -23.28 -16.70
C THR A 636 -23.12 -24.04 -17.85
N TRP A 637 -22.11 -23.46 -18.47
CA TRP A 637 -21.15 -24.16 -19.31
C TRP A 637 -19.91 -24.41 -18.47
N ASP A 638 -19.83 -25.59 -17.88
CA ASP A 638 -18.77 -25.97 -16.94
C ASP A 638 -17.61 -26.65 -17.66
N LYS A 639 -16.40 -26.13 -17.46
CA LYS A 639 -15.15 -26.69 -17.99
C LYS A 639 -15.23 -26.95 -19.49
N VAL A 640 -15.83 -26.02 -20.21
CA VAL A 640 -15.94 -26.12 -21.65
C VAL A 640 -14.68 -25.55 -22.30
N SER A 641 -14.17 -26.23 -23.30
CA SER A 641 -12.97 -25.79 -24.01
C SER A 641 -13.30 -24.90 -25.19
N PHE A 642 -12.47 -23.90 -25.47
CA PHE A 642 -12.63 -22.99 -26.60
C PHE A 642 -11.27 -22.47 -27.11
N TYR A 643 -11.27 -21.88 -28.31
CA TYR A 643 -10.10 -21.25 -28.94
C TYR A 643 -10.28 -19.72 -29.02
N GLY A 644 -9.24 -18.94 -28.73
CA GLY A 644 -9.20 -17.49 -29.01
C GLY A 644 -8.73 -17.14 -30.43
N TYR A 645 -8.96 -15.91 -30.90
CA TYR A 645 -8.54 -15.42 -32.24
C TYR A 645 -7.99 -13.98 -32.17
N ARG A 646 -6.91 -13.66 -32.93
CA ARG A 646 -6.23 -12.34 -32.91
C ARG A 646 -6.68 -11.42 -34.06
N ARG A 647 -6.88 -10.12 -33.78
CA ARG A 647 -7.27 -9.03 -34.72
C ARG A 647 -6.28 -8.67 -35.84
N THR A 648 -5.08 -9.26 -35.95
CA THR A 648 -3.97 -8.63 -36.70
C THR A 648 -3.41 -9.37 -37.92
N VAL A 649 -4.09 -10.37 -38.49
CA VAL A 649 -3.59 -11.01 -39.73
C VAL A 649 -4.71 -11.27 -40.75
N SER A 650 -4.73 -10.43 -41.80
CA SER A 650 -5.47 -10.58 -43.06
C SER A 650 -7.00 -10.38 -43.04
N PRO A 651 -7.56 -9.47 -43.86
CA PRO A 651 -9.01 -9.26 -44.00
C PRO A 651 -9.72 -10.35 -44.82
N PHE A 652 -9.07 -11.48 -45.13
CA PHE A 652 -9.61 -12.49 -46.05
C PHE A 652 -9.86 -13.88 -45.46
N LEU A 653 -9.63 -14.13 -44.17
CA LEU A 653 -9.93 -15.43 -43.54
C LEU A 653 -10.51 -15.26 -42.11
N TYR A 654 -11.85 -15.33 -42.03
CA TYR A 654 -12.70 -15.63 -40.86
C TYR A 654 -12.51 -14.75 -39.60
N GLY A 655 -13.36 -13.74 -39.43
CA GLY A 655 -13.30 -12.77 -38.34
C GLY A 655 -14.18 -13.11 -37.14
N ALA A 656 -13.58 -13.15 -35.94
CA ALA A 656 -14.30 -12.98 -34.68
C ALA A 656 -14.68 -11.50 -34.51
N VAL A 657 -15.97 -11.20 -34.30
CA VAL A 657 -16.48 -9.82 -34.22
C VAL A 657 -16.55 -9.34 -32.77
N SER A 658 -16.10 -8.09 -32.59
CA SER A 658 -16.10 -7.29 -31.36
C SER A 658 -17.51 -7.00 -30.82
N CYS A 659 -17.90 -7.63 -29.71
CA CYS A 659 -19.10 -7.29 -28.93
C CYS A 659 -18.83 -6.14 -27.96
N THR A 660 -18.70 -4.90 -28.44
CA THR A 660 -18.39 -3.74 -27.57
C THR A 660 -19.61 -2.98 -27.05
N GLU A 661 -20.84 -3.26 -27.49
CA GLU A 661 -22.06 -2.55 -27.07
C GLU A 661 -23.30 -3.45 -27.13
N ILE A 662 -24.36 -3.09 -26.39
CA ILE A 662 -25.72 -3.60 -26.63
C ILE A 662 -26.07 -3.27 -28.09
N CYS A 663 -26.00 -4.25 -28.98
CA CYS A 663 -26.33 -4.06 -30.40
C CYS A 663 -27.85 -3.96 -30.55
N TYR A 664 -28.38 -2.74 -30.40
CA TYR A 664 -29.75 -2.43 -30.82
C TYR A 664 -29.74 -2.23 -32.34
N LYS A 665 -30.35 -3.16 -33.09
CA LYS A 665 -30.72 -2.90 -34.48
C LYS A 665 -32.23 -2.71 -34.50
N GLU A 666 -32.69 -1.47 -34.64
CA GLU A 666 -34.10 -1.06 -34.60
C GLU A 666 -35.03 -1.79 -35.60
N THR A 667 -34.52 -2.70 -36.43
CA THR A 667 -35.31 -3.43 -37.43
C THR A 667 -35.13 -4.95 -37.46
N VAL A 668 -34.30 -5.57 -36.58
CA VAL A 668 -34.14 -7.04 -36.49
C VAL A 668 -33.67 -7.42 -35.07
N SER A 669 -34.47 -8.18 -34.32
CA SER A 669 -34.23 -8.94 -33.06
C SER A 669 -33.23 -8.45 -31.99
N PRO A 670 -33.56 -8.44 -30.67
CA PRO A 670 -32.62 -8.05 -29.63
C PRO A 670 -31.53 -9.10 -29.38
N VAL A 671 -30.28 -8.64 -29.22
CA VAL A 671 -29.12 -9.49 -28.98
C VAL A 671 -28.26 -8.92 -27.84
N LEU A 672 -27.88 -9.77 -26.89
CA LEU A 672 -27.05 -9.42 -25.72
C LEU A 672 -25.80 -10.31 -25.67
N CYS A 673 -24.61 -9.70 -25.70
CA CYS A 673 -23.32 -10.40 -25.63
C CYS A 673 -22.25 -9.55 -24.93
N ILE A 674 -21.12 -10.19 -24.64
CA ILE A 674 -19.91 -9.53 -24.10
C ILE A 674 -18.71 -9.94 -24.93
N ASN A 675 -17.84 -8.98 -25.27
CA ASN A 675 -16.53 -9.29 -25.82
C ASN A 675 -15.58 -9.72 -24.71
N VAL A 676 -15.00 -10.91 -24.85
CA VAL A 676 -14.01 -11.44 -23.93
C VAL A 676 -12.71 -11.61 -24.73
N ASP A 677 -11.65 -10.88 -24.37
CA ASP A 677 -10.36 -10.97 -25.04
C ASP A 677 -9.67 -12.29 -24.65
N ILE A 678 -9.70 -13.27 -25.56
CA ILE A 678 -9.18 -14.62 -25.31
C ILE A 678 -7.88 -14.84 -26.09
N PRO A 679 -6.77 -15.28 -25.45
CA PRO A 679 -5.52 -15.65 -26.10
C PRO A 679 -5.68 -16.77 -27.15
N PHE A 680 -4.81 -16.82 -28.17
CA PHE A 680 -4.77 -17.89 -29.19
C PHE A 680 -4.18 -19.21 -28.62
N VAL A 681 -4.70 -19.66 -27.49
CA VAL A 681 -4.33 -20.90 -26.81
C VAL A 681 -5.61 -21.64 -26.49
N PHE A 682 -5.56 -22.97 -26.52
CA PHE A 682 -6.67 -23.78 -26.04
C PHE A 682 -6.93 -23.46 -24.56
N GLN A 683 -8.12 -22.98 -24.25
CA GLN A 683 -8.51 -22.65 -22.89
C GLN A 683 -9.74 -23.47 -22.48
N GLU A 684 -9.79 -23.84 -21.21
CA GLU A 684 -10.95 -24.46 -20.57
C GLU A 684 -11.47 -23.46 -19.55
N SER A 685 -12.76 -23.13 -19.55
CA SER A 685 -13.31 -22.24 -18.54
C SER A 685 -14.75 -22.59 -18.21
N THR A 686 -15.22 -22.08 -17.06
CA THR A 686 -16.61 -22.14 -16.65
C THR A 686 -17.23 -20.75 -16.80
N PHE A 687 -18.45 -20.69 -17.32
CA PHE A 687 -19.25 -19.46 -17.35
C PHE A 687 -20.74 -19.77 -17.18
N GLN A 688 -21.50 -18.79 -16.69
CA GLN A 688 -22.94 -18.90 -16.45
C GLN A 688 -23.71 -17.71 -17.03
N ALA A 689 -24.93 -18.00 -17.50
CA ALA A 689 -25.98 -17.00 -17.65
C ALA A 689 -27.06 -17.23 -16.59
N VAL A 690 -27.46 -16.17 -15.91
CA VAL A 690 -28.52 -16.21 -14.89
C VAL A 690 -29.60 -15.21 -15.29
N LEU A 691 -30.75 -15.72 -15.72
CA LEU A 691 -31.92 -14.90 -16.04
C LEU A 691 -32.75 -14.73 -14.78
N VAL A 692 -33.05 -13.49 -14.40
CA VAL A 692 -33.77 -13.17 -13.16
C VAL A 692 -35.02 -12.36 -13.50
N SER A 693 -36.18 -12.80 -13.01
CA SER A 693 -37.43 -12.05 -13.12
C SER A 693 -37.91 -11.61 -11.74
N GLY A 694 -38.49 -10.42 -11.67
CA GLY A 694 -39.22 -9.90 -10.51
C GLY A 694 -40.49 -9.18 -10.94
N LYS A 695 -41.22 -8.61 -9.97
CA LYS A 695 -42.60 -8.11 -10.14
C LYS A 695 -42.82 -7.14 -11.30
N ASN A 696 -41.78 -6.48 -11.83
CA ASN A 696 -41.84 -5.65 -13.04
C ASN A 696 -40.50 -5.46 -13.78
N MET A 697 -39.47 -6.21 -13.45
CA MET A 697 -38.12 -6.02 -14.00
C MET A 697 -37.49 -7.39 -14.25
N SER A 698 -36.62 -7.43 -15.25
CA SER A 698 -35.92 -8.64 -15.67
C SER A 698 -34.45 -8.29 -15.88
N PHE A 699 -33.58 -9.18 -15.45
CA PHE A 699 -32.14 -9.03 -15.51
C PHE A 699 -31.47 -10.26 -16.09
N THR A 700 -30.32 -10.06 -16.70
CA THR A 700 -29.40 -11.12 -17.10
C THR A 700 -28.07 -10.87 -16.39
N LEU A 701 -27.65 -11.80 -15.55
CA LEU A 701 -26.28 -11.83 -15.02
C LEU A 701 -25.44 -12.78 -15.88
N MET A 702 -24.21 -12.39 -16.16
CA MET A 702 -23.23 -13.21 -16.85
C MET A 702 -22.02 -13.36 -15.93
N HIS A 703 -21.78 -14.58 -15.46
CA HIS A 703 -20.64 -14.89 -14.60
C HIS A 703 -19.60 -15.67 -15.40
N TYR A 704 -18.34 -15.42 -15.12
CA TYR A 704 -17.22 -16.05 -15.80
C TYR A 704 -16.19 -16.46 -14.76
N GLY A 705 -15.44 -17.52 -15.04
CA GLY A 705 -14.36 -17.98 -14.19
C GLY A 705 -13.17 -17.03 -14.34
N HIS A 706 -12.16 -17.45 -15.08
CA HIS A 706 -10.95 -16.66 -15.29
C HIS A 706 -10.92 -15.87 -16.61
N ILE A 707 -11.98 -15.93 -17.42
CA ILE A 707 -11.97 -15.26 -18.74
C ILE A 707 -12.52 -13.82 -18.72
N ALA A 708 -13.40 -13.47 -17.79
CA ALA A 708 -13.99 -12.13 -17.71
C ALA A 708 -14.52 -11.83 -16.30
N PRO A 709 -14.82 -10.55 -15.96
CA PRO A 709 -15.55 -10.22 -14.73
C PRO A 709 -17.05 -10.55 -14.86
N THR A 710 -17.79 -10.50 -13.76
CA THR A 710 -19.27 -10.64 -13.78
C THR A 710 -19.92 -9.36 -14.32
N TYR A 711 -20.95 -9.53 -15.16
CA TYR A 711 -21.76 -8.43 -15.69
C TYR A 711 -23.25 -8.61 -15.34
N ALA A 712 -23.94 -7.50 -15.10
CA ALA A 712 -25.37 -7.47 -14.85
C ALA A 712 -26.06 -6.52 -15.83
N PHE A 713 -27.07 -7.02 -16.54
CA PHE A 713 -27.85 -6.25 -17.52
C PHE A 713 -29.30 -6.18 -17.10
N LYS A 714 -29.84 -4.96 -17.03
CA LYS A 714 -31.27 -4.74 -16.97
C LYS A 714 -31.88 -4.91 -18.37
N VAL A 715 -32.76 -5.88 -18.54
CA VAL A 715 -33.37 -6.24 -19.84
C VAL A 715 -34.88 -5.97 -19.91
N LYS A 716 -35.50 -5.49 -18.83
CA LYS A 716 -36.85 -4.90 -18.78
C LYS A 716 -36.87 -3.64 -17.94
#